data_AF-A0A4Z0Z0S0-F1
#
_entry.id   AF-A0A4Z0Z0S0-F1
#
_cell.length_a   1.000
_cell.length_b   1.000
_cell.length_c   1.000
_cell.angle_alpha   90.00
_cell.angle_beta   90.00
_cell.angle_gamma   90.00
#
_symmetry.space_group_name_H-M   'P 1'
#
loop_
_entity.id
_entity.type
_entity.pdbx_description
1 polymer ?
#
loop_
_entity_poly.entity_id
_entity_poly.type
_entity_poly.pdbx_seq_one_letter_code
_entity_poly.pdbx_strand_id
1 'polypeptide(L)'
;MSYRYYPITGIKEGLGPNGKVPIRRDFDEWSASKIPIDKTQVILYLLALKRLQAVDPANRDSYFQIAGIHGYPYTPWDEPSTTQKEIGRKGYCVHANNLFPPWHRPYMLLYEARIPIYVLPQRLYEIMVNEIIPKYPAKYKDEYLEAARTWRLPFWDWAKNPRVPKLARFRTVEITFGGEPKFQLANPLYQFRMPNDKKMRAYGVGSVVNFDGGDPFDYGECIATSRCPTDEEREAGSDTWANGVVHDDDVDKRLAEHSSVTDMSYGSAAELVYRLLTYPMDYAHFATLARDETAMTATASASKVTNDINVEFIHNNLHYWIGGNGGHMSQIPIATFDPTFWLHHCNIDRLFALWQSLNPDKWFETDIQRFFDQKIVGSGSLITNKTPLRPFHKDTTGTYWTPDDTRDWFKLGYTYPELPTGKETSAQLLRMVNDNYGITRKEALMLAKSASTPLPGLEAIDDDGAKMFDYALSIKYSKFALGGSPFNIEVFLLPEGETEKKFRTEDFVTNVYNFSQKPENEDGVEVCSNCKDGQAQNVQATAYIPLTSYLIKMFKQQQLDSLEPPTVEKVLARMYWRIVDIGGKTIGEEKWKDTMGLDLSVSKTQMSYSSNPEIPTSFPDPEIIPNLGTGLTDPQIPAGVVGNNITVAKINKLLEPVSVGGSIVFTSPSMNLAQPGVETGTGIALLSWDPASKADALDTENYDILVSMVIQNKRRVVECNHKLAGKGYNTITKFTPSPWFGDRPTLRVDIKEDQFEIYVDGQKLSSYKREIKKSVTHVHYYTTRKRVEPVMAREITGNTYQDTATVS
;
A
#
# COMPACT_ATOMS: atom_id res chain seq x y z
N MET A 1 11.81 3.70 47.79
CA MET A 1 12.26 2.56 46.94
C MET A 1 12.27 3.06 45.51
N SER A 2 13.34 2.82 44.75
CA SER A 2 13.37 3.12 43.31
C SER A 2 12.27 2.32 42.61
N TYR A 3 11.59 2.93 41.63
CA TYR A 3 10.64 2.21 40.78
C TYR A 3 11.34 1.02 40.11
N ARG A 4 10.65 -0.11 39.96
CA ARG A 4 11.19 -1.31 39.33
C ARG A 4 10.50 -1.56 38.01
N TYR A 5 11.24 -1.32 36.94
CA TYR A 5 10.79 -1.52 35.56
C TYR A 5 10.57 -3.00 35.22
N TYR A 6 9.77 -3.21 34.19
CA TYR A 6 9.38 -4.48 33.62
C TYR A 6 10.44 -4.98 32.61
N PRO A 7 11.24 -6.02 32.92
CA PRO A 7 12.24 -6.53 31.99
C PRO A 7 11.64 -7.47 30.94
N ILE A 8 11.45 -6.97 29.72
CA ILE A 8 11.10 -7.77 28.54
C ILE A 8 12.38 -8.39 28.00
N THR A 9 12.49 -9.72 27.95
CA THR A 9 13.71 -10.42 27.47
C THR A 9 13.48 -11.61 26.55
N GLY A 10 12.24 -12.07 26.37
CA GLY A 10 11.92 -13.30 25.67
C GLY A 10 12.13 -14.58 26.52
N ILE A 11 11.43 -15.67 26.21
CA ILE A 11 11.45 -16.90 27.02
C ILE A 11 12.83 -17.55 26.87
N LYS A 12 13.57 -17.63 27.99
CA LYS A 12 14.90 -18.28 28.04
C LYS A 12 14.87 -19.74 28.45
N GLU A 13 13.72 -20.26 28.86
CA GLU A 13 13.56 -21.70 29.09
C GLU A 13 13.18 -22.44 27.80
N GLY A 14 13.46 -23.75 27.77
CA GLY A 14 13.21 -24.60 26.60
C GLY A 14 14.17 -24.38 25.43
N LEU A 15 15.22 -23.57 25.61
CA LEU A 15 16.28 -23.42 24.60
C LEU A 15 17.04 -24.74 24.46
N GLY A 16 17.19 -25.20 23.22
CA GLY A 16 17.95 -26.39 22.90
C GLY A 16 19.47 -26.12 22.88
N PRO A 17 20.30 -27.18 22.79
CA PRO A 17 21.74 -27.02 22.66
C PRO A 17 22.11 -26.25 21.39
N ASN A 18 23.30 -25.63 21.39
CA ASN A 18 23.89 -24.93 20.24
C ASN A 18 23.04 -23.78 19.67
N GLY A 19 22.32 -23.06 20.53
CA GLY A 19 21.54 -21.88 20.11
C GLY A 19 20.22 -22.21 19.42
N LYS A 20 19.74 -23.46 19.50
CA LYS A 20 18.39 -23.81 19.05
C LYS A 20 17.36 -23.15 19.97
N VAL A 21 16.37 -22.51 19.38
CA VAL A 21 15.30 -21.83 20.09
C VAL A 21 13.94 -22.41 19.68
N PRO A 22 12.94 -22.48 20.57
CA PRO A 22 11.60 -22.95 20.22
C PRO A 22 10.93 -22.14 19.11
N ILE A 23 10.03 -22.80 18.38
CA ILE A 23 9.38 -22.25 17.20
C ILE A 23 8.02 -21.64 17.56
N ARG A 24 7.77 -20.40 17.11
CA ARG A 24 6.42 -19.83 16.97
C ARG A 24 5.75 -20.53 15.80
N ARG A 25 4.76 -21.38 16.06
CA ARG A 25 4.14 -22.24 15.03
C ARG A 25 2.94 -21.57 14.37
N ASP A 26 2.57 -22.03 13.18
CA ASP A 26 1.28 -21.67 12.59
C ASP A 26 0.16 -22.09 13.55
N PHE A 27 -0.78 -21.19 13.78
CA PHE A 27 -1.81 -21.35 14.79
C PHE A 27 -2.73 -22.55 14.51
N ASP A 28 -3.19 -22.73 13.28
CA ASP A 28 -4.13 -23.80 12.94
C ASP A 28 -3.42 -25.16 12.97
N GLU A 29 -2.18 -25.24 12.48
CA GLU A 29 -1.36 -26.46 12.57
C GLU A 29 -1.04 -26.83 14.02
N TRP A 30 -0.68 -25.86 14.86
CA TRP A 30 -0.38 -26.06 16.27
C TRP A 30 -1.63 -26.43 17.08
N SER A 31 -2.72 -25.68 16.93
CA SER A 31 -3.94 -25.88 17.71
C SER A 31 -4.68 -27.18 17.38
N ALA A 32 -4.54 -27.67 16.14
CA ALA A 32 -5.12 -28.95 15.71
C ALA A 32 -4.18 -30.15 15.95
N SER A 33 -2.95 -29.92 16.41
CA SER A 33 -1.93 -30.97 16.54
C SER A 33 -2.39 -32.13 17.44
N LYS A 34 -2.06 -33.35 17.01
CA LYS A 34 -2.32 -34.56 17.79
C LYS A 34 -1.20 -34.90 18.78
N ILE A 35 -0.04 -34.23 18.66
CA ILE A 35 1.12 -34.45 19.51
C ILE A 35 0.77 -34.04 20.95
N PRO A 36 1.05 -34.88 21.97
CA PRO A 36 0.63 -34.62 23.35
C PRO A 36 1.10 -33.26 23.90
N ILE A 37 2.37 -32.89 23.67
CA ILE A 37 2.92 -31.63 24.18
C ILE A 37 2.19 -30.41 23.60
N ASP A 38 1.84 -30.44 22.30
CA ASP A 38 1.11 -29.34 21.66
C ASP A 38 -0.28 -29.18 22.26
N LYS A 39 -0.99 -30.28 22.54
CA LYS A 39 -2.31 -30.21 23.20
C LYS A 39 -2.21 -29.55 24.57
N THR A 40 -1.19 -29.93 25.34
CA THR A 40 -0.90 -29.32 26.64
C THR A 40 -0.58 -27.84 26.49
N GLN A 41 0.23 -27.45 25.50
CA GLN A 41 0.53 -26.05 25.19
C GLN A 41 -0.73 -25.25 24.84
N VAL A 42 -1.62 -25.78 24.00
CA VAL A 42 -2.87 -25.11 23.61
C VAL A 42 -3.75 -24.87 24.83
N ILE A 43 -3.92 -25.87 25.68
CA ILE A 43 -4.73 -25.74 26.89
C ILE A 43 -4.10 -24.72 27.87
N LEU A 44 -2.78 -24.78 28.09
CA LEU A 44 -2.08 -23.81 28.93
C LEU A 44 -2.21 -22.38 28.39
N TYR A 45 -2.12 -22.19 27.07
CA TYR A 45 -2.33 -20.89 26.42
C TYR A 45 -3.73 -20.35 26.66
N LEU A 46 -4.77 -21.15 26.43
CA LEU A 46 -6.16 -20.74 26.67
C LEU A 46 -6.42 -20.40 28.14
N LEU A 47 -5.92 -21.21 29.08
CA LEU A 47 -6.07 -20.95 30.51
C LEU A 47 -5.31 -19.68 30.94
N ALA A 48 -4.09 -19.48 30.43
CA ALA A 48 -3.29 -18.31 30.73
C ALA A 48 -3.87 -17.03 30.13
N LEU A 49 -4.34 -17.06 28.88
CA LEU A 49 -4.97 -15.91 28.24
C LEU A 49 -6.26 -15.52 28.95
N LYS A 50 -7.12 -16.48 29.29
CA LYS A 50 -8.32 -16.21 30.08
C LYS A 50 -7.98 -15.56 31.42
N ARG A 51 -6.93 -16.06 32.08
CA ARG A 51 -6.46 -15.50 33.36
C ARG A 51 -5.90 -14.09 33.20
N LEU A 52 -5.18 -13.80 32.11
CA LEU A 52 -4.65 -12.48 31.77
C LEU A 52 -5.78 -11.47 31.52
N GLN A 53 -6.80 -11.87 30.75
CA GLN A 53 -7.99 -11.06 30.50
C GLN A 53 -8.81 -10.81 31.78
N ALA A 54 -8.74 -11.72 32.75
CA ALA A 54 -9.41 -11.60 34.05
C ALA A 54 -8.70 -10.67 35.05
N VAL A 55 -7.47 -10.20 34.78
CA VAL A 55 -6.79 -9.24 35.64
C VAL A 55 -7.54 -7.91 35.63
N ASP A 56 -7.67 -7.24 36.78
CA ASP A 56 -8.30 -5.92 36.90
C ASP A 56 -7.73 -4.94 35.85
N PRO A 57 -8.58 -4.29 35.01
CA PRO A 57 -8.13 -3.38 33.97
C PRO A 57 -7.35 -2.14 34.46
N ALA A 58 -7.39 -1.82 35.76
CA ALA A 58 -6.54 -0.78 36.35
C ALA A 58 -5.09 -1.25 36.60
N ASN A 59 -4.83 -2.55 36.59
CA ASN A 59 -3.50 -3.10 36.82
C ASN A 59 -2.64 -2.98 35.55
N ARG A 60 -1.44 -2.39 35.68
CA ARG A 60 -0.43 -2.24 34.60
C ARG A 60 -0.22 -3.54 33.81
N ASP A 61 -0.23 -4.68 34.48
CA ASP A 61 0.08 -6.00 33.89
C ASP A 61 -1.18 -6.76 33.41
N SER A 62 -2.32 -6.07 33.31
CA SER A 62 -3.57 -6.63 32.77
C SER A 62 -3.56 -6.69 31.24
N TYR A 63 -4.40 -7.55 30.66
CA TYR A 63 -4.63 -7.56 29.22
C TYR A 63 -5.00 -6.16 28.70
N PHE A 64 -5.87 -5.47 29.43
CA PHE A 64 -6.36 -4.15 29.04
C PHE A 64 -5.25 -3.10 29.01
N GLN A 65 -4.39 -3.03 30.02
CA GLN A 65 -3.27 -2.06 30.05
C GLN A 65 -2.19 -2.43 29.05
N ILE A 66 -1.88 -3.71 28.87
CA ILE A 66 -0.92 -4.17 27.86
C ILE A 66 -1.44 -3.83 26.47
N ALA A 67 -2.70 -4.12 26.15
CA ALA A 67 -3.31 -3.74 24.88
C ALA A 67 -3.35 -2.22 24.68
N GLY A 68 -3.56 -1.47 25.77
CA GLY A 68 -3.60 -0.03 25.76
C GLY A 68 -2.26 0.68 25.56
N ILE A 69 -1.12 -0.04 25.56
CA ILE A 69 0.17 0.52 25.14
C ILE A 69 0.07 1.05 23.70
N HIS A 70 -0.67 0.33 22.85
CA HIS A 70 -0.82 0.66 21.44
C HIS A 70 -1.59 1.97 21.22
N GLY A 71 -2.57 2.30 22.07
CA GLY A 71 -3.53 3.36 21.80
C GLY A 71 -4.27 3.81 23.05
N TYR A 72 -5.61 3.73 23.02
CA TYR A 72 -6.41 4.03 24.21
C TYR A 72 -6.04 3.07 25.36
N PRO A 73 -6.01 3.55 26.61
CA PRO A 73 -6.50 4.85 27.07
C PRO A 73 -5.46 5.99 27.05
N TYR A 74 -4.37 5.86 26.31
CA TYR A 74 -3.26 6.82 26.26
C TYR A 74 -2.59 7.04 27.62
N THR A 75 -2.47 5.98 28.43
CA THR A 75 -1.84 6.03 29.75
C THR A 75 -0.38 5.58 29.69
N PRO A 76 0.53 6.17 30.50
CA PRO A 76 1.90 5.68 30.58
C PRO A 76 1.94 4.23 31.04
N TRP A 77 2.71 3.41 30.36
CA TRP A 77 2.94 2.02 30.75
C TRP A 77 4.40 1.84 31.13
N ASP A 78 4.66 1.35 32.34
CA ASP A 78 6.02 1.12 32.88
C ASP A 78 6.98 2.34 32.83
N GLU A 79 6.45 3.55 32.77
CA GLU A 79 7.23 4.79 32.73
C GLU A 79 6.75 5.79 33.80
N PRO A 80 7.17 5.64 35.07
CA PRO A 80 6.61 6.36 36.21
C PRO A 80 6.90 7.88 36.18
N SER A 81 7.91 8.29 35.43
CA SER A 81 8.28 9.70 35.25
C SER A 81 7.50 10.38 34.12
N THR A 82 6.85 9.61 33.23
CA THR A 82 6.10 10.17 32.10
C THR A 82 4.72 10.60 32.58
N THR A 83 4.38 11.87 32.37
CA THR A 83 3.10 12.45 32.74
C THR A 83 2.06 12.29 31.63
N GLN A 84 0.76 12.30 32.00
CA GLN A 84 -0.34 12.32 31.02
C GLN A 84 -0.24 13.51 30.05
N LYS A 85 0.33 14.64 30.49
CA LYS A 85 0.56 15.81 29.65
C LYS A 85 1.63 15.56 28.58
N GLU A 86 2.67 14.79 28.91
CA GLU A 86 3.74 14.43 27.96
C GLU A 86 3.28 13.39 26.94
N ILE A 87 2.43 12.44 27.33
CA ILE A 87 1.81 11.49 26.40
C ILE A 87 0.74 12.19 25.55
N GLY A 88 -0.06 13.05 26.15
CA GLY A 88 -1.22 13.66 25.47
C GLY A 88 -2.27 12.61 25.12
N ARG A 89 -2.74 12.62 23.87
CA ARG A 89 -3.64 11.61 23.29
C ARG A 89 -2.91 10.70 22.29
N LYS A 90 -1.69 10.30 22.61
CA LYS A 90 -0.82 9.50 21.74
C LYS A 90 -0.68 8.09 22.29
N GLY A 91 -0.91 7.08 21.45
CA GLY A 91 -0.44 5.73 21.73
C GLY A 91 1.07 5.63 21.57
N TYR A 92 1.69 4.61 22.15
CA TYR A 92 3.11 4.33 21.96
C TYR A 92 3.44 3.66 20.63
N CYS A 93 2.42 3.11 19.95
CA CYS A 93 2.64 2.40 18.69
C CYS A 93 3.36 3.28 17.66
N VAL A 94 4.08 2.64 16.76
CA VAL A 94 4.84 3.33 15.74
C VAL A 94 4.34 2.88 14.38
N HIS A 95 3.65 3.79 13.69
CA HIS A 95 3.12 3.63 12.34
C HIS A 95 3.65 4.72 11.41
N ALA A 96 3.66 4.41 10.13
CA ALA A 96 4.22 5.19 9.04
C ALA A 96 5.68 5.58 9.33
N ASN A 97 6.49 4.64 9.83
CA ASN A 97 7.84 4.92 10.28
C ASN A 97 8.71 3.66 10.19
N ASN A 98 10.01 3.82 9.95
CA ASN A 98 10.99 2.73 9.88
C ASN A 98 11.10 1.89 11.16
N LEU A 99 10.63 2.39 12.29
CA LEU A 99 10.54 1.65 13.55
C LEU A 99 9.31 0.73 13.63
N PHE A 100 8.42 0.70 12.64
CA PHE A 100 7.22 -0.13 12.65
C PHE A 100 7.54 -1.61 12.94
N PRO A 101 8.37 -2.34 12.15
CA PRO A 101 8.68 -3.73 12.48
C PRO A 101 9.43 -3.91 13.82
N PRO A 102 10.51 -3.16 14.13
CA PRO A 102 11.28 -3.38 15.36
C PRO A 102 10.54 -2.94 16.62
N TRP A 103 9.56 -2.03 16.56
CA TRP A 103 8.74 -1.67 17.72
C TRP A 103 7.72 -2.77 18.08
N HIS A 104 7.09 -3.39 17.07
CA HIS A 104 6.10 -4.44 17.30
C HIS A 104 6.72 -5.75 17.80
N ARG A 105 8.00 -6.03 17.50
CA ARG A 105 8.73 -7.22 17.97
C ARG A 105 8.82 -7.34 19.51
N PRO A 106 9.33 -6.35 20.27
CA PRO A 106 9.32 -6.38 21.74
C PRO A 106 7.89 -6.29 22.31
N TYR A 107 6.92 -5.75 21.57
CA TYR A 107 5.52 -5.78 21.99
C TYR A 107 4.96 -7.22 21.99
N MET A 108 5.30 -8.03 20.96
CA MET A 108 4.97 -9.46 20.96
C MET A 108 5.69 -10.20 22.09
N LEU A 109 6.95 -9.85 22.38
CA LEU A 109 7.69 -10.45 23.51
C LEU A 109 7.06 -10.12 24.87
N LEU A 110 6.58 -8.88 25.06
CA LEU A 110 5.89 -8.47 26.29
C LEU A 110 4.67 -9.36 26.55
N TYR A 111 3.86 -9.57 25.51
CA TYR A 111 2.70 -10.46 25.56
C TYR A 111 3.08 -11.93 25.83
N GLU A 112 4.20 -12.37 25.26
CA GLU A 112 4.66 -13.77 25.29
C GLU A 112 5.32 -14.21 26.61
N ALA A 113 6.29 -13.48 27.17
CA ALA A 113 7.53 -14.21 27.53
C ALA A 113 7.84 -14.52 29.07
N ARG A 114 9.09 -14.69 29.65
CA ARG A 114 9.62 -14.62 31.12
C ARG A 114 11.09 -14.05 31.42
N ILE A 115 11.41 -13.55 32.66
CA ILE A 115 12.79 -13.54 33.30
C ILE A 115 12.95 -14.43 34.59
N PRO A 116 14.19 -14.86 35.00
CA PRO A 116 14.46 -15.69 36.18
C PRO A 116 14.64 -14.93 37.50
N ILE A 117 14.09 -15.51 38.59
CA ILE A 117 14.39 -15.30 40.02
C ILE A 117 14.29 -13.84 40.52
N TYR A 118 13.20 -13.59 41.24
CA TYR A 118 12.80 -12.36 41.93
C TYR A 118 12.57 -11.13 41.03
N VAL A 119 11.29 -11.01 40.67
CA VAL A 119 10.57 -9.90 40.02
C VAL A 119 10.56 -9.92 38.49
N LEU A 120 9.44 -10.48 38.05
CA LEU A 120 8.59 -10.24 36.88
C LEU A 120 8.87 -8.95 36.05
N PRO A 121 8.29 -8.82 34.84
CA PRO A 121 7.36 -9.75 34.18
C PRO A 121 7.60 -10.01 32.68
N GLN A 122 6.75 -10.92 32.14
CA GLN A 122 6.61 -11.36 30.76
C GLN A 122 5.39 -12.35 30.73
N ARG A 123 4.26 -12.04 30.07
CA ARG A 123 2.97 -12.27 30.79
C ARG A 123 2.27 -13.63 30.67
N LEU A 124 2.12 -14.21 29.49
CA LEU A 124 1.36 -15.46 29.33
C LEU A 124 2.09 -16.67 29.92
N TYR A 125 3.38 -16.85 29.59
CA TYR A 125 4.19 -17.94 30.14
C TYR A 125 4.27 -17.87 31.68
N GLU A 126 4.42 -16.67 32.26
CA GLU A 126 4.45 -16.51 33.72
C GLU A 126 3.15 -16.95 34.38
N ILE A 127 2.00 -16.65 33.77
CA ILE A 127 0.71 -17.13 34.25
C ILE A 127 0.67 -18.67 34.15
N MET A 128 1.14 -19.27 33.05
CA MET A 128 1.20 -20.74 32.92
C MET A 128 1.98 -21.36 34.08
N VAL A 129 3.22 -20.91 34.31
CA VAL A 129 4.15 -21.54 35.25
C VAL A 129 3.87 -21.19 36.72
N ASN A 130 3.46 -19.96 37.01
CA ASN A 130 3.31 -19.47 38.39
C ASN A 130 1.87 -19.53 38.91
N GLU A 131 0.85 -19.53 38.04
CA GLU A 131 -0.55 -19.47 38.46
C GLU A 131 -1.41 -20.66 38.00
N ILE A 132 -1.14 -21.24 36.83
CA ILE A 132 -1.95 -22.35 36.28
C ILE A 132 -1.39 -23.70 36.71
N ILE A 133 -0.16 -24.03 36.31
CA ILE A 133 0.48 -25.33 36.57
C ILE A 133 0.54 -25.68 38.07
N PRO A 134 0.83 -24.75 39.00
CA PRO A 134 0.92 -25.09 40.42
C PRO A 134 -0.37 -25.64 41.04
N LYS A 135 -1.54 -25.36 40.43
CA LYS A 135 -2.86 -25.82 40.88
C LYS A 135 -3.13 -27.30 40.60
N TYR A 136 -2.36 -27.93 39.70
CA TYR A 136 -2.57 -29.32 39.31
C TYR A 136 -1.76 -30.32 40.16
N PRO A 137 -2.18 -31.59 40.25
CA PRO A 137 -1.44 -32.63 40.97
C PRO A 137 0.01 -32.80 40.49
N ALA A 138 0.91 -33.14 41.41
CA ALA A 138 2.36 -33.26 41.15
C ALA A 138 2.71 -34.14 39.94
N LYS A 139 1.97 -35.24 39.73
CA LYS A 139 2.16 -36.18 38.62
C LYS A 139 2.05 -35.56 37.21
N TYR A 140 1.42 -34.39 37.06
CA TYR A 140 1.27 -33.70 35.77
C TYR A 140 2.20 -32.49 35.62
N LYS A 141 2.81 -32.00 36.71
CA LYS A 141 3.51 -30.72 36.70
C LYS A 141 4.73 -30.72 35.78
N ASP A 142 5.49 -31.80 35.76
CA ASP A 142 6.71 -31.88 34.93
C ASP A 142 6.37 -31.85 33.43
N GLU A 143 5.35 -32.58 33.00
CA GLU A 143 4.84 -32.53 31.63
C GLU A 143 4.36 -31.13 31.26
N TYR A 144 3.62 -30.47 32.15
CA TYR A 144 3.06 -29.14 31.87
C TYR A 144 4.13 -28.06 31.86
N LEU A 145 5.14 -28.17 32.73
CA LEU A 145 6.30 -27.29 32.71
C LEU A 145 7.07 -27.46 31.40
N GLU A 146 7.29 -28.68 30.93
CA GLU A 146 7.97 -28.91 29.66
C GLU A 146 7.20 -28.34 28.47
N ALA A 147 5.88 -28.50 28.45
CA ALA A 147 5.01 -27.86 27.46
C ALA A 147 5.12 -26.34 27.51
N ALA A 148 5.04 -25.72 28.70
CA ALA A 148 5.17 -24.27 28.84
C ALA A 148 6.54 -23.77 28.34
N ARG A 149 7.64 -24.45 28.71
CA ARG A 149 9.02 -24.08 28.33
C ARG A 149 9.24 -24.02 26.82
N THR A 150 8.60 -24.94 26.10
CA THR A 150 8.71 -25.07 24.65
C THR A 150 7.63 -24.30 23.89
N TRP A 151 6.64 -23.75 24.57
CA TRP A 151 5.59 -22.92 23.96
C TRP A 151 6.13 -21.56 23.52
N ARG A 152 5.67 -21.09 22.36
CA ARG A 152 5.86 -19.72 21.86
C ARG A 152 4.55 -19.24 21.25
N LEU A 153 4.36 -17.92 21.17
CA LEU A 153 3.16 -17.29 20.62
C LEU A 153 2.95 -17.76 19.17
N PRO A 154 1.87 -18.48 18.84
CA PRO A 154 1.61 -18.90 17.47
C PRO A 154 1.33 -17.70 16.55
N PHE A 155 1.66 -17.84 15.26
CA PHE A 155 1.33 -16.86 14.23
C PHE A 155 0.13 -17.31 13.41
N TRP A 156 -0.62 -16.35 12.87
CA TRP A 156 -1.70 -16.63 11.92
C TRP A 156 -1.25 -16.33 10.49
N ASP A 157 -1.01 -17.38 9.70
CA ASP A 157 -0.66 -17.24 8.28
C ASP A 157 -1.90 -16.97 7.42
N TRP A 158 -2.45 -15.76 7.52
CA TRP A 158 -3.59 -15.30 6.72
C TRP A 158 -3.29 -15.27 5.22
N ALA A 159 -2.03 -15.31 4.79
CA ALA A 159 -1.66 -15.36 3.38
C ALA A 159 -1.81 -16.76 2.80
N LYS A 160 -1.41 -17.79 3.56
CA LYS A 160 -1.60 -19.20 3.19
C LYS A 160 -3.01 -19.70 3.47
N ASN A 161 -3.59 -19.28 4.59
CA ASN A 161 -4.91 -19.68 5.08
C ASN A 161 -5.76 -18.42 5.35
N PRO A 162 -6.43 -17.85 4.33
CA PRO A 162 -7.15 -16.58 4.43
C PRO A 162 -8.50 -16.74 5.14
N ARG A 163 -8.46 -17.21 6.39
CA ARG A 163 -9.61 -17.39 7.27
C ARG A 163 -9.20 -17.20 8.72
N VAL A 164 -10.13 -16.76 9.56
CA VAL A 164 -9.93 -16.68 11.01
C VAL A 164 -9.53 -18.06 11.54
N PRO A 165 -8.48 -18.16 12.40
CA PRO A 165 -8.03 -19.43 12.92
C PRO A 165 -9.16 -20.21 13.59
N LYS A 166 -9.23 -21.51 13.32
CA LYS A 166 -10.42 -22.33 13.62
C LYS A 166 -10.80 -22.28 15.10
N LEU A 167 -9.81 -22.36 16.00
CA LEU A 167 -10.04 -22.32 17.44
C LEU A 167 -10.60 -20.97 17.90
N ALA A 168 -10.25 -19.86 17.26
CA ALA A 168 -10.72 -18.52 17.64
C ALA A 168 -12.21 -18.32 17.33
N ARG A 169 -12.82 -19.14 16.48
CA ARG A 169 -14.24 -19.02 16.07
C ARG A 169 -15.24 -19.54 17.10
N PHE A 170 -14.79 -20.39 18.01
CA PHE A 170 -15.69 -21.01 18.97
C PHE A 170 -15.87 -20.12 20.21
N ARG A 171 -17.11 -19.77 20.55
CA ARG A 171 -17.44 -19.04 21.81
C ARG A 171 -16.98 -19.78 23.06
N THR A 172 -17.08 -21.10 23.04
CA THR A 172 -16.68 -21.99 24.13
C THR A 172 -15.90 -23.17 23.57
N VAL A 173 -14.98 -23.69 24.37
CA VAL A 173 -14.16 -24.85 24.02
C VAL A 173 -14.23 -25.87 25.16
N GLU A 174 -14.44 -27.14 24.81
CA GLU A 174 -14.45 -28.23 25.78
C GLU A 174 -13.00 -28.69 26.03
N ILE A 175 -12.59 -28.72 27.29
CA ILE A 175 -11.22 -29.06 27.70
C ILE A 175 -11.25 -30.24 28.66
N THR A 176 -10.24 -31.12 28.54
CA THR A 176 -9.89 -32.12 29.56
C THR A 176 -8.43 -31.90 29.93
N PHE A 177 -8.16 -31.63 31.20
CA PHE A 177 -6.81 -31.28 31.64
C PHE A 177 -6.58 -31.65 33.11
N GLY A 178 -5.36 -32.04 33.48
CA GLY A 178 -5.01 -32.32 34.89
C GLY A 178 -5.68 -33.54 35.52
N GLY A 179 -6.27 -34.43 34.73
CA GLY A 179 -7.10 -35.53 35.23
C GLY A 179 -8.50 -35.09 35.70
N GLU A 180 -8.85 -33.81 35.49
CA GLU A 180 -10.19 -33.29 35.75
C GLU A 180 -11.21 -33.81 34.73
N PRO A 181 -12.50 -33.92 35.10
CA PRO A 181 -13.58 -34.14 34.15
C PRO A 181 -13.59 -33.08 33.04
N LYS A 182 -14.20 -33.42 31.91
CA LYS A 182 -14.44 -32.46 30.82
C LYS A 182 -15.18 -31.23 31.34
N PHE A 183 -14.69 -30.04 31.01
CA PHE A 183 -15.34 -28.78 31.37
C PHE A 183 -15.36 -27.80 30.18
N GLN A 184 -16.35 -26.91 30.19
CA GLN A 184 -16.52 -25.87 29.17
C GLN A 184 -15.74 -24.61 29.58
N LEU A 185 -14.88 -24.12 28.68
CA LEU A 185 -14.13 -22.88 28.84
C LEU A 185 -14.69 -21.82 27.88
N ALA A 186 -15.19 -20.70 28.39
CA ALA A 186 -15.39 -19.49 27.57
C ALA A 186 -14.05 -19.14 26.89
N ASN A 187 -14.04 -19.12 25.56
CA ASN A 187 -12.82 -19.07 24.78
C ASN A 187 -12.27 -17.63 24.74
N PRO A 188 -11.10 -17.37 25.34
CA PRO A 188 -10.55 -16.02 25.39
C PRO A 188 -10.01 -15.52 24.04
N LEU A 189 -9.98 -16.37 23.00
CA LEU A 189 -9.64 -15.98 21.63
C LEU A 189 -10.83 -15.49 20.81
N TYR A 190 -12.06 -15.81 21.23
CA TYR A 190 -13.27 -15.46 20.48
C TYR A 190 -13.49 -13.95 20.47
N GLN A 191 -13.44 -13.34 21.64
CA GLN A 191 -13.49 -11.90 21.82
C GLN A 191 -12.87 -11.55 23.18
N PHE A 192 -12.30 -10.36 23.31
CA PHE A 192 -11.98 -9.83 24.63
C PHE A 192 -13.27 -9.26 25.25
N ARG A 193 -13.48 -9.53 26.54
CA ARG A 193 -14.55 -8.94 27.34
C ARG A 193 -13.96 -8.40 28.64
N MET A 194 -14.37 -7.19 29.02
CA MET A 194 -13.98 -6.56 30.27
C MET A 194 -14.34 -7.48 31.45
N PRO A 195 -13.38 -7.80 32.33
CA PRO A 195 -13.54 -8.87 33.32
C PRO A 195 -14.49 -8.54 34.47
N ASN A 196 -14.95 -7.30 34.56
CA ASN A 196 -15.89 -6.81 35.57
C ASN A 196 -17.19 -6.29 34.97
N ASP A 197 -17.44 -6.59 33.69
CA ASP A 197 -18.61 -6.15 32.92
C ASP A 197 -18.84 -4.63 32.92
N LYS A 198 -17.82 -3.83 33.29
CA LYS A 198 -17.87 -2.38 33.15
C LYS A 198 -17.55 -2.00 31.71
N LYS A 199 -18.20 -0.94 31.25
CA LYS A 199 -17.88 -0.24 30.01
C LYS A 199 -16.42 0.21 30.00
N MET A 200 -15.75 0.11 28.86
CA MET A 200 -14.34 0.50 28.70
C MET A 200 -14.09 1.98 29.04
N ARG A 201 -15.09 2.84 28.94
CA ARG A 201 -15.03 4.25 29.40
C ARG A 201 -14.64 4.40 30.85
N ALA A 202 -15.03 3.46 31.71
CA ALA A 202 -14.62 3.46 33.12
C ALA A 202 -13.09 3.42 33.30
N TYR A 203 -12.36 3.06 32.25
CA TYR A 203 -10.91 2.94 32.20
C TYR A 203 -10.27 3.87 31.16
N GLY A 204 -11.00 4.89 30.68
CA GLY A 204 -10.46 5.95 29.84
C GLY A 204 -10.54 5.73 28.33
N VAL A 205 -11.23 4.68 27.87
CA VAL A 205 -11.53 4.52 26.43
C VAL A 205 -12.62 5.52 26.03
N GLY A 206 -12.37 6.25 24.95
CA GLY A 206 -13.33 7.22 24.40
C GLY A 206 -13.86 6.80 23.04
N SER A 207 -14.57 7.71 22.40
CA SER A 207 -15.01 7.55 21.02
C SER A 207 -13.84 7.71 20.06
N VAL A 208 -13.81 6.89 19.02
CA VAL A 208 -12.86 7.02 17.90
C VAL A 208 -13.67 7.51 16.71
N VAL A 209 -13.23 8.59 16.05
CA VAL A 209 -13.91 9.09 14.84
C VAL A 209 -13.99 7.94 13.84
N ASN A 210 -15.20 7.68 13.35
CA ASN A 210 -15.39 6.67 12.32
C ASN A 210 -14.46 7.01 11.16
N PHE A 211 -13.99 5.95 10.50
CA PHE A 211 -13.21 6.09 9.31
C PHE A 211 -13.89 7.08 8.39
N ASP A 212 -15.09 6.87 7.85
CA ASP A 212 -15.78 7.75 6.87
C ASP A 212 -15.92 9.24 7.21
N GLY A 213 -15.52 9.67 8.40
CA GLY A 213 -15.68 11.03 8.86
C GLY A 213 -17.14 11.34 9.24
N GLY A 214 -17.97 10.30 9.39
CA GLY A 214 -19.26 10.32 10.06
C GLY A 214 -19.12 10.27 11.58
N ASP A 215 -20.23 10.00 12.28
CA ASP A 215 -20.29 10.08 13.73
C ASP A 215 -19.26 9.13 14.39
N PRO A 216 -18.52 9.58 15.41
CA PRO A 216 -17.55 8.75 16.10
C PRO A 216 -18.18 7.48 16.67
N PHE A 217 -17.51 6.34 16.50
CA PHE A 217 -17.89 5.12 17.18
C PHE A 217 -17.50 5.21 18.65
N ASP A 218 -18.49 5.02 19.52
CA ASP A 218 -18.29 5.12 20.95
C ASP A 218 -17.81 3.79 21.56
N TYR A 219 -16.53 3.47 21.36
CA TYR A 219 -15.89 2.30 21.96
C TYR A 219 -15.83 2.36 23.48
N GLY A 220 -16.01 3.54 24.08
CA GLY A 220 -16.15 3.70 25.52
C GLY A 220 -17.36 2.94 26.08
N GLU A 221 -18.43 2.78 25.30
CA GLU A 221 -19.63 2.06 25.71
C GLU A 221 -19.52 0.54 25.56
N CYS A 222 -18.50 0.06 24.85
CA CYS A 222 -18.23 -1.36 24.67
C CYS A 222 -17.76 -2.00 25.99
N ILE A 223 -18.20 -3.23 26.20
CA ILE A 223 -17.75 -4.16 27.25
C ILE A 223 -16.92 -5.27 26.58
N ALA A 224 -17.14 -5.55 25.30
CA ALA A 224 -16.40 -6.55 24.54
C ALA A 224 -16.09 -6.10 23.11
N THR A 225 -15.12 -6.77 22.50
CA THR A 225 -14.62 -6.47 21.16
C THR A 225 -15.54 -7.02 20.08
N SER A 226 -15.57 -6.35 18.92
CA SER A 226 -16.37 -6.72 17.74
C SER A 226 -15.50 -6.95 16.50
N ARG A 227 -15.92 -7.87 15.63
CA ARG A 227 -15.38 -8.12 14.28
C ARG A 227 -16.49 -8.06 13.25
N CYS A 228 -16.30 -7.24 12.22
CA CYS A 228 -17.24 -7.00 11.12
C CYS A 228 -18.71 -6.71 11.52
N PRO A 229 -18.99 -5.90 12.57
CA PRO A 229 -20.37 -5.54 12.93
C PRO A 229 -21.12 -4.86 11.77
N THR A 230 -22.43 -5.03 11.67
CA THR A 230 -23.28 -4.29 10.71
C THR A 230 -23.61 -2.88 11.21
N ASP A 231 -24.11 -2.00 10.35
CA ASP A 231 -24.46 -0.62 10.72
C ASP A 231 -25.50 -0.58 11.85
N GLU A 232 -26.50 -1.46 11.82
CA GLU A 232 -27.54 -1.60 12.85
C GLU A 232 -26.96 -2.10 14.19
N GLU A 233 -26.00 -3.02 14.14
CA GLU A 233 -25.36 -3.57 15.35
C GLU A 233 -24.40 -2.60 16.03
N ARG A 234 -23.98 -1.53 15.34
CA ARG A 234 -23.12 -0.46 15.87
C ARG A 234 -23.91 0.74 16.39
N GLU A 235 -25.23 0.65 16.49
CA GLU A 235 -26.03 1.75 17.03
C GLU A 235 -25.58 2.11 18.44
N ALA A 236 -25.27 3.39 18.66
CA ALA A 236 -24.74 3.89 19.92
C ALA A 236 -25.74 3.65 21.06
N GLY A 237 -25.24 3.10 22.17
CA GLY A 237 -26.07 2.76 23.33
C GLY A 237 -26.88 1.46 23.21
N SER A 238 -26.80 0.75 22.08
CA SER A 238 -27.42 -0.58 21.95
C SER A 238 -26.69 -1.63 22.79
N ASP A 239 -27.45 -2.61 23.29
CA ASP A 239 -26.90 -3.76 24.00
C ASP A 239 -25.98 -4.60 23.09
N THR A 240 -26.28 -4.64 21.79
CA THR A 240 -25.49 -5.35 20.79
C THR A 240 -24.10 -4.74 20.64
N TRP A 241 -24.01 -3.41 20.47
CA TRP A 241 -22.75 -2.69 20.42
C TRP A 241 -21.96 -2.86 21.73
N ALA A 242 -22.64 -2.71 22.87
CA ALA A 242 -22.00 -2.86 24.18
C ALA A 242 -21.41 -4.27 24.40
N ASN A 243 -22.09 -5.34 23.98
CA ASN A 243 -21.63 -6.71 24.20
C ASN A 243 -20.73 -7.27 23.09
N GLY A 244 -20.55 -6.51 22.01
CA GLY A 244 -19.76 -6.86 20.85
C GLY A 244 -20.37 -7.98 20.00
N VAL A 245 -20.00 -8.01 18.73
CA VAL A 245 -20.43 -9.02 17.75
C VAL A 245 -19.24 -9.57 16.98
N VAL A 246 -19.26 -10.85 16.64
CA VAL A 246 -18.13 -11.51 15.96
C VAL A 246 -18.67 -12.26 14.74
N HIS A 247 -18.51 -11.64 13.58
CA HIS A 247 -18.90 -12.19 12.28
C HIS A 247 -17.68 -12.72 11.52
N ASP A 248 -17.09 -13.82 12.02
CA ASP A 248 -15.87 -14.41 11.44
C ASP A 248 -16.08 -14.94 9.99
N ASP A 249 -17.31 -15.25 9.58
CA ASP A 249 -17.62 -15.61 8.19
C ASP A 249 -17.43 -14.41 7.23
N ASP A 250 -17.79 -13.19 7.68
CA ASP A 250 -17.54 -11.97 6.91
C ASP A 250 -16.06 -11.62 6.88
N VAL A 251 -15.32 -11.93 7.95
CA VAL A 251 -13.86 -11.82 7.97
C VAL A 251 -13.23 -12.77 6.95
N ASP A 252 -13.61 -14.05 6.95
CA ASP A 252 -13.11 -15.04 5.99
C ASP A 252 -13.39 -14.60 4.56
N LYS A 253 -14.60 -14.09 4.30
CA LYS A 253 -14.97 -13.53 3.01
C LYS A 253 -14.02 -12.40 2.61
N ARG A 254 -13.78 -11.43 3.48
CA ARG A 254 -12.86 -10.30 3.21
C ARG A 254 -11.40 -10.71 3.02
N LEU A 255 -10.95 -11.78 3.67
CA LEU A 255 -9.57 -12.30 3.55
C LEU A 255 -9.36 -13.12 2.28
N ALA A 256 -10.30 -14.03 1.98
CA ALA A 256 -10.21 -14.99 0.89
C ALA A 256 -10.66 -14.39 -0.44
N GLU A 257 -11.72 -13.60 -0.40
CA GLU A 257 -12.30 -12.95 -1.55
C GLU A 257 -11.82 -11.50 -1.57
N HIS A 258 -10.77 -11.26 -2.37
CA HIS A 258 -10.54 -9.96 -2.99
C HIS A 258 -11.56 -9.81 -4.12
N SER A 259 -12.83 -10.08 -3.81
CA SER A 259 -13.90 -10.12 -4.78
C SER A 259 -13.94 -8.74 -5.39
N SER A 260 -13.61 -8.67 -6.67
CA SER A 260 -14.36 -7.78 -7.50
C SER A 260 -15.85 -8.04 -7.29
N VAL A 261 -16.69 -7.02 -7.48
CA VAL A 261 -18.13 -7.24 -7.43
C VAL A 261 -18.57 -8.32 -8.47
N THR A 262 -17.67 -8.70 -9.41
CA THR A 262 -17.78 -9.73 -10.45
C THR A 262 -17.38 -11.18 -10.07
N ASP A 263 -17.03 -11.49 -8.82
CA ASP A 263 -16.44 -12.79 -8.38
C ASP A 263 -15.03 -13.10 -8.95
N MET A 264 -14.36 -12.13 -9.58
CA MET A 264 -12.97 -12.24 -10.06
C MET A 264 -11.96 -11.72 -9.01
N SER A 265 -11.43 -12.62 -8.16
CA SER A 265 -10.34 -12.23 -7.24
C SER A 265 -9.11 -11.69 -7.98
N TYR A 266 -8.71 -10.45 -7.70
CA TYR A 266 -7.52 -9.79 -8.28
C TYR A 266 -6.19 -10.25 -7.66
N GLY A 267 -6.23 -10.98 -6.56
CA GLY A 267 -5.07 -11.70 -6.02
C GLY A 267 -5.18 -11.82 -4.53
N SER A 268 -4.69 -12.92 -3.96
CA SER A 268 -4.75 -13.16 -2.53
C SER A 268 -3.69 -12.33 -1.79
N ALA A 269 -3.87 -12.21 -0.47
CA ALA A 269 -2.81 -11.82 0.44
C ALA A 269 -1.48 -12.57 0.19
N ALA A 270 -1.55 -13.81 -0.32
CA ALA A 270 -0.39 -14.58 -0.74
C ALA A 270 0.41 -13.89 -1.85
N GLU A 271 -0.22 -13.28 -2.85
CA GLU A 271 0.50 -12.58 -3.92
C GLU A 271 1.24 -11.33 -3.42
N LEU A 272 0.65 -10.62 -2.45
CA LEU A 272 1.31 -9.49 -1.79
C LEU A 272 2.51 -9.98 -0.97
N VAL A 273 2.37 -11.06 -0.19
CA VAL A 273 3.48 -11.65 0.57
C VAL A 273 4.57 -12.20 -0.35
N TYR A 274 4.19 -12.85 -1.45
CA TYR A 274 5.13 -13.34 -2.45
C TYR A 274 6.00 -12.19 -2.96
N ARG A 275 5.39 -11.11 -3.46
CA ARG A 275 6.11 -9.94 -3.97
C ARG A 275 6.95 -9.26 -2.89
N LEU A 276 6.43 -9.12 -1.67
CA LEU A 276 7.15 -8.53 -0.53
C LEU A 276 8.47 -9.27 -0.26
N LEU A 277 8.46 -10.60 -0.36
CA LEU A 277 9.62 -11.44 -0.04
C LEU A 277 10.52 -11.70 -1.26
N THR A 278 10.00 -11.60 -2.48
CA THR A 278 10.82 -11.79 -3.69
C THR A 278 11.46 -10.50 -4.17
N TYR A 279 10.76 -9.35 -4.15
CA TYR A 279 11.23 -8.12 -4.78
C TYR A 279 12.47 -7.52 -4.11
N PRO A 280 13.46 -7.03 -4.89
CA PRO A 280 14.62 -6.36 -4.34
C PRO A 280 14.21 -4.99 -3.78
N MET A 281 14.23 -4.84 -2.46
CA MET A 281 13.92 -3.59 -1.77
C MET A 281 14.91 -3.33 -0.63
N ASP A 282 15.08 -2.08 -0.22
CA ASP A 282 15.81 -1.75 1.02
C ASP A 282 14.92 -1.88 2.26
N TYR A 283 15.51 -1.72 3.44
CA TYR A 283 14.78 -1.83 4.70
C TYR A 283 13.67 -0.79 4.82
N ALA A 284 13.93 0.47 4.47
CA ALA A 284 12.94 1.53 4.61
C ALA A 284 11.72 1.26 3.72
N HIS A 285 11.98 0.76 2.50
CA HIS A 285 10.94 0.35 1.57
C HIS A 285 10.13 -0.85 2.07
N PHE A 286 10.78 -1.83 2.70
CA PHE A 286 10.08 -2.94 3.33
C PHE A 286 9.22 -2.50 4.52
N ALA A 287 9.79 -1.67 5.40
CA ALA A 287 9.29 -1.45 6.75
C ALA A 287 8.01 -0.62 6.83
N THR A 288 7.79 0.31 5.89
CA THR A 288 6.74 1.32 6.05
C THR A 288 6.25 1.89 4.72
N LEU A 289 5.01 2.40 4.74
CA LEU A 289 4.40 3.17 3.65
C LEU A 289 4.94 4.61 3.54
N ALA A 290 5.77 5.03 4.49
CA ALA A 290 6.39 6.34 4.62
C ALA A 290 7.24 6.78 3.43
N ARG A 291 6.88 7.87 2.71
CA ARG A 291 7.69 8.44 1.62
C ARG A 291 7.84 9.97 1.77
N ASP A 292 9.05 10.49 1.55
CA ASP A 292 9.32 11.93 1.46
C ASP A 292 9.24 12.37 -0.02
N GLU A 293 8.64 13.53 -0.32
CA GLU A 293 8.66 14.13 -1.67
C GLU A 293 10.10 14.33 -2.17
N THR A 294 11.05 14.65 -1.27
CA THR A 294 12.46 14.81 -1.62
C THR A 294 13.19 13.48 -1.81
N ALA A 295 12.71 12.38 -1.21
CA ALA A 295 13.23 11.04 -1.48
C ALA A 295 12.96 10.59 -2.92
N MET A 296 11.89 11.09 -3.56
CA MET A 296 11.66 10.88 -5.00
C MET A 296 12.73 11.53 -5.90
N THR A 297 13.54 12.44 -5.34
CA THR A 297 14.60 13.16 -6.06
C THR A 297 16.01 12.68 -5.71
N ALA A 298 16.18 11.81 -4.71
CA ALA A 298 17.48 11.30 -4.28
C ALA A 298 17.61 9.79 -4.53
N THR A 299 18.29 9.44 -5.63
CA THR A 299 18.70 8.10 -6.12
C THR A 299 17.71 7.34 -7.02
N ALA A 300 18.28 6.58 -7.97
CA ALA A 300 17.61 5.74 -8.98
C ALA A 300 16.67 4.65 -8.41
N SER A 301 16.59 4.52 -7.08
CA SER A 301 15.69 3.62 -6.37
C SER A 301 14.27 4.20 -6.28
N ALA A 302 14.10 5.50 -6.04
CA ALA A 302 12.83 6.09 -5.65
C ALA A 302 11.75 6.13 -6.75
N SER A 303 12.13 5.91 -8.01
CA SER A 303 11.23 5.83 -9.17
C SER A 303 10.74 4.41 -9.50
N LYS A 304 11.19 3.37 -8.77
CA LYS A 304 10.78 1.99 -9.03
C LYS A 304 9.38 1.71 -8.48
N VAL A 305 8.51 1.15 -9.31
CA VAL A 305 7.14 0.75 -8.92
C VAL A 305 7.12 -0.35 -7.85
N THR A 306 8.23 -1.09 -7.68
CA THR A 306 8.40 -2.06 -6.58
C THR A 306 8.42 -1.43 -5.21
N ASN A 307 8.59 -0.11 -5.12
CA ASN A 307 8.56 0.64 -3.87
C ASN A 307 7.14 0.81 -3.31
N ASP A 308 6.14 0.50 -4.11
CA ASP A 308 4.75 0.67 -3.76
C ASP A 308 4.22 -0.49 -2.90
N ILE A 309 5.00 -1.56 -2.74
CA ILE A 309 4.73 -2.68 -1.81
C ILE A 309 5.61 -2.59 -0.56
N ASN A 310 4.99 -2.73 0.62
CA ASN A 310 5.65 -2.73 1.91
C ASN A 310 4.84 -3.54 2.94
N VAL A 311 5.46 -3.95 4.04
CA VAL A 311 4.82 -4.82 5.04
C VAL A 311 3.70 -4.10 5.79
N GLU A 312 3.84 -2.79 6.03
CA GLU A 312 2.86 -1.98 6.74
C GLU A 312 1.57 -1.80 5.93
N PHE A 313 1.66 -1.62 4.61
CA PHE A 313 0.52 -1.59 3.71
C PHE A 313 -0.29 -2.89 3.79
N ILE A 314 0.40 -4.04 3.74
CA ILE A 314 -0.27 -5.34 3.83
C ILE A 314 -0.92 -5.49 5.22
N HIS A 315 -0.19 -5.17 6.28
CA HIS A 315 -0.71 -5.13 7.66
C HIS A 315 -2.00 -4.29 7.79
N ASN A 316 -2.02 -3.08 7.22
CA ASN A 316 -3.17 -2.17 7.31
C ASN A 316 -4.43 -2.77 6.66
N ASN A 317 -4.27 -3.45 5.52
CA ASN A 317 -5.38 -4.13 4.87
C ASN A 317 -5.96 -5.24 5.76
N LEU A 318 -5.10 -6.00 6.46
CA LEU A 318 -5.54 -7.08 7.33
C LEU A 318 -6.36 -6.55 8.52
N HIS A 319 -5.93 -5.46 9.16
CA HIS A 319 -6.73 -4.79 10.21
C HIS A 319 -8.14 -4.47 9.75
N TYR A 320 -8.27 -3.90 8.54
CA TYR A 320 -9.57 -3.61 7.97
C TYR A 320 -10.38 -4.87 7.62
N TRP A 321 -9.76 -5.88 6.99
CA TRP A 321 -10.44 -7.12 6.62
C TRP A 321 -10.99 -7.88 7.83
N ILE A 322 -10.32 -7.79 8.99
CA ILE A 322 -10.74 -8.42 10.24
C ILE A 322 -11.78 -7.56 10.98
N GLY A 323 -11.55 -6.25 11.08
CA GLY A 323 -12.44 -5.37 11.82
C GLY A 323 -13.73 -5.03 11.06
N GLY A 324 -13.69 -4.94 9.74
CA GLY A 324 -14.75 -4.33 8.95
C GLY A 324 -15.00 -2.88 9.36
N ASN A 325 -16.15 -2.33 8.95
CA ASN A 325 -16.53 -0.99 9.40
C ASN A 325 -16.89 -1.02 10.89
N GLY A 326 -16.15 -0.28 11.71
CA GLY A 326 -16.40 -0.13 13.15
C GLY A 326 -16.12 -1.35 14.04
N GLY A 327 -15.58 -2.47 13.54
CA GLY A 327 -15.03 -3.49 14.44
C GLY A 327 -13.69 -3.06 15.03
N HIS A 328 -13.25 -3.72 16.09
CA HIS A 328 -12.12 -3.24 16.87
C HIS A 328 -10.82 -3.29 16.07
N MET A 329 -10.56 -4.42 15.39
CA MET A 329 -9.36 -4.60 14.56
C MET A 329 -9.18 -3.55 13.46
N SER A 330 -10.23 -2.85 13.03
CA SER A 330 -10.05 -1.81 12.00
C SER A 330 -9.54 -0.51 12.59
N GLN A 331 -9.60 -0.27 13.90
CA GLN A 331 -9.29 1.03 14.52
C GLN A 331 -7.95 1.02 15.27
N ILE A 332 -6.96 1.79 14.80
CA ILE A 332 -5.61 1.85 15.42
C ILE A 332 -5.67 1.98 16.95
N PRO A 333 -6.46 2.90 17.56
CA PRO A 333 -6.38 3.11 19.00
C PRO A 333 -6.91 1.95 19.85
N ILE A 334 -7.69 1.03 19.28
CA ILE A 334 -8.42 -0.01 20.01
C ILE A 334 -8.29 -1.42 19.39
N ALA A 335 -7.60 -1.58 18.26
CA ALA A 335 -7.41 -2.84 17.56
C ALA A 335 -6.80 -3.93 18.45
N THR A 336 -5.83 -3.56 19.29
CA THR A 336 -5.11 -4.51 20.14
C THR A 336 -5.97 -5.13 21.25
N PHE A 337 -7.17 -4.61 21.51
CA PHE A 337 -8.09 -5.28 22.42
C PHE A 337 -8.60 -6.60 21.84
N ASP A 338 -8.69 -6.76 20.52
CA ASP A 338 -9.11 -8.04 19.91
C ASP A 338 -7.98 -9.09 20.01
N PRO A 339 -8.24 -10.30 20.55
CA PRO A 339 -7.24 -11.36 20.64
C PRO A 339 -6.57 -11.74 19.31
N THR A 340 -7.21 -11.57 18.15
CA THR A 340 -6.60 -11.89 16.85
C THR A 340 -5.47 -10.93 16.47
N PHE A 341 -5.39 -9.74 17.08
CA PHE A 341 -4.30 -8.78 16.89
C PHE A 341 -2.93 -9.45 17.10
N TRP A 342 -2.80 -10.19 18.19
CA TRP A 342 -1.53 -10.81 18.60
C TRP A 342 -1.08 -11.89 17.63
N LEU A 343 -2.03 -12.65 17.06
CA LEU A 343 -1.73 -13.68 16.06
C LEU A 343 -1.33 -13.07 14.72
N HIS A 344 -2.02 -11.98 14.33
CA HIS A 344 -1.71 -11.21 13.13
C HIS A 344 -0.30 -10.58 13.22
N HIS A 345 0.00 -9.86 14.29
CA HIS A 345 1.31 -9.22 14.50
C HIS A 345 2.45 -10.22 14.69
N CYS A 346 2.16 -11.41 15.23
CA CYS A 346 3.13 -12.52 15.23
C CYS A 346 3.49 -12.97 13.80
N ASN A 347 2.55 -12.94 12.85
CA ASN A 347 2.85 -13.20 11.44
C ASN A 347 3.59 -12.03 10.78
N ILE A 348 3.29 -10.77 11.13
CA ILE A 348 4.10 -9.62 10.67
C ILE A 348 5.56 -9.76 11.13
N ASP A 349 5.78 -10.18 12.38
CA ASP A 349 7.12 -10.45 12.89
C ASP A 349 7.82 -11.62 12.15
N ARG A 350 7.06 -12.65 11.77
CA ARG A 350 7.54 -13.74 10.91
C ARG A 350 7.95 -13.26 9.53
N LEU A 351 7.13 -12.44 8.86
CA LEU A 351 7.45 -11.85 7.57
C LEU A 351 8.70 -10.98 7.65
N PHE A 352 8.87 -10.24 8.74
CA PHE A 352 10.08 -9.47 8.99
C PHE A 352 11.31 -10.36 9.15
N ALA A 353 11.25 -11.44 9.94
CA ALA A 353 12.35 -12.40 10.06
C ALA A 353 12.72 -13.06 8.71
N LEU A 354 11.72 -13.47 7.92
CA LEU A 354 11.92 -14.00 6.57
C LEU A 354 12.62 -12.99 5.66
N TRP A 355 12.15 -11.75 5.66
CA TRP A 355 12.76 -10.68 4.86
C TRP A 355 14.20 -10.39 5.29
N GLN A 356 14.49 -10.36 6.60
CA GLN A 356 15.84 -10.18 7.13
C GLN A 356 16.77 -11.31 6.69
N SER A 357 16.31 -12.56 6.67
CA SER A 357 17.11 -13.70 6.19
C SER A 357 17.36 -13.65 4.68
N LEU A 358 16.42 -13.13 3.90
CA LEU A 358 16.59 -12.90 2.46
C LEU A 358 17.45 -11.67 2.16
N ASN A 359 17.55 -10.72 3.09
CA ASN A 359 18.24 -9.43 2.93
C ASN A 359 19.16 -9.10 4.12
N PRO A 360 20.14 -9.95 4.47
CA PRO A 360 20.89 -9.86 5.73
C PRO A 360 21.67 -8.54 5.90
N ASP A 361 22.12 -7.95 4.80
CA ASP A 361 22.93 -6.72 4.80
C ASP A 361 22.07 -5.44 4.81
N LYS A 362 20.75 -5.55 4.65
CA LYS A 362 19.86 -4.39 4.52
C LYS A 362 19.29 -3.99 5.89
N TRP A 363 19.90 -2.99 6.49
CA TRP A 363 19.49 -2.40 7.77
C TRP A 363 19.69 -0.89 7.73
N PHE A 364 18.81 -0.14 8.39
CA PHE A 364 18.97 1.30 8.51
C PHE A 364 19.89 1.63 9.69
N GLU A 365 20.79 2.60 9.53
CA GLU A 365 21.58 3.15 10.66
C GLU A 365 20.93 4.41 11.21
N THR A 366 20.57 5.31 10.30
CA THR A 366 19.92 6.57 10.58
C THR A 366 18.80 6.77 9.58
N ASP A 367 17.73 7.35 10.08
CA ASP A 367 16.62 7.85 9.30
C ASP A 367 16.12 9.15 9.92
N ILE A 368 15.38 9.93 9.17
CA ILE A 368 14.65 11.06 9.74
C ILE A 368 13.26 10.57 10.12
N GLN A 369 12.79 10.98 11.29
CA GLN A 369 11.36 10.95 11.54
C GLN A 369 10.73 11.86 10.50
N ARG A 370 10.07 11.26 9.51
CA ARG A 370 9.44 12.02 8.44
C ARG A 370 8.20 12.69 9.00
N PHE A 371 7.76 13.75 8.35
CA PHE A 371 6.77 14.66 8.92
C PHE A 371 5.38 14.04 9.15
N PHE A 372 5.11 12.85 8.60
CA PHE A 372 3.87 12.09 8.76
C PHE A 372 3.99 10.90 9.73
N ASP A 373 5.19 10.63 10.25
CA ASP A 373 5.43 9.56 11.22
C ASP A 373 4.60 9.82 12.48
N GLN A 374 4.08 8.76 13.10
CA GLN A 374 3.50 8.90 14.43
C GLN A 374 4.55 9.52 15.37
N LYS A 375 4.19 10.62 16.06
CA LYS A 375 5.10 11.29 16.99
C LYS A 375 5.43 10.36 18.15
N ILE A 376 6.60 9.74 18.10
CA ILE A 376 7.13 8.90 19.17
C ILE A 376 7.23 9.75 20.44
N VAL A 377 6.62 9.29 21.53
CA VAL A 377 6.61 10.01 22.81
C VAL A 377 8.06 10.34 23.19
N GLY A 378 8.36 11.63 23.35
CA GLY A 378 9.66 12.13 23.79
C GLY A 378 10.84 11.96 22.82
N SER A 379 10.63 11.66 21.54
CA SER A 379 11.71 11.63 20.53
C SER A 379 11.75 12.89 19.68
N GLY A 380 12.95 13.30 19.27
CA GLY A 380 13.16 14.35 18.26
C GLY A 380 13.00 13.80 16.83
N SER A 381 13.25 14.65 15.83
CA SER A 381 13.04 14.32 14.42
C SER A 381 14.06 13.37 13.79
N LEU A 382 15.05 12.88 14.55
CA LEU A 382 16.06 11.94 14.07
C LEU A 382 15.80 10.56 14.69
N ILE A 383 15.72 9.55 13.84
CA ILE A 383 15.56 8.15 14.23
C ILE A 383 16.81 7.39 13.84
N THR A 384 17.24 6.48 14.69
CA THR A 384 18.41 5.65 14.44
C THR A 384 18.09 4.22 14.82
N ASN A 385 18.97 3.31 14.45
CA ASN A 385 18.95 1.95 14.95
C ASN A 385 19.14 1.82 16.49
N LYS A 386 19.40 2.94 17.17
CA LYS A 386 19.53 3.05 18.63
C LYS A 386 18.39 3.86 19.28
N THR A 387 17.40 4.29 18.51
CA THR A 387 16.26 5.04 19.05
C THR A 387 15.52 4.17 20.08
N PRO A 388 15.22 4.70 21.29
CA PRO A 388 14.46 3.98 22.29
C PRO A 388 13.08 3.54 21.78
N LEU A 389 12.80 2.24 21.85
CA LEU A 389 11.51 1.64 21.55
C LEU A 389 10.63 1.67 22.81
N ARG A 390 10.14 2.87 23.13
CA ARG A 390 9.29 3.08 24.32
C ARG A 390 7.94 2.34 24.17
N PRO A 391 7.35 1.83 25.26
CA PRO A 391 7.82 1.91 26.65
C PRO A 391 8.60 0.65 27.08
N PHE A 392 9.25 -0.05 26.15
CA PHE A 392 9.78 -1.39 26.41
C PHE A 392 11.16 -1.32 27.07
N HIS A 393 11.29 -1.92 28.25
CA HIS A 393 12.55 -2.02 29.00
C HIS A 393 13.14 -3.44 28.94
N LYS A 394 14.48 -3.54 28.90
CA LYS A 394 15.24 -4.79 28.88
C LYS A 394 15.57 -5.31 30.27
N ASP A 395 15.60 -4.42 31.26
CA ASP A 395 16.03 -4.70 32.62
C ASP A 395 15.23 -3.90 33.66
N THR A 396 15.46 -4.22 34.93
CA THR A 396 14.76 -3.58 36.06
C THR A 396 15.27 -2.16 36.37
N THR A 397 16.32 -1.70 35.69
CA THR A 397 16.89 -0.35 35.86
C THR A 397 16.30 0.65 34.87
N GLY A 398 15.56 0.18 33.85
CA GLY A 398 14.88 1.02 32.89
C GLY A 398 15.64 1.21 31.57
N THR A 399 16.55 0.29 31.20
CA THR A 399 17.21 0.35 29.89
C THR A 399 16.21 0.04 28.78
N TYR A 400 16.00 0.95 27.84
CA TYR A 400 15.09 0.74 26.71
C TYR A 400 15.59 -0.30 25.69
N TRP A 401 14.64 -0.95 25.02
CA TRP A 401 14.88 -1.65 23.76
C TRP A 401 15.24 -0.66 22.64
N THR A 402 16.02 -1.14 21.66
CA THR A 402 16.38 -0.41 20.44
C THR A 402 16.20 -1.30 19.21
N PRO A 403 16.08 -0.75 17.98
CA PRO A 403 16.03 -1.57 16.77
C PRO A 403 17.17 -2.60 16.66
N ASP A 404 18.41 -2.22 16.97
CA ASP A 404 19.55 -3.14 16.94
C ASP A 404 19.38 -4.34 17.90
N ASP A 405 18.79 -4.12 19.08
CA ASP A 405 18.53 -5.21 20.03
C ASP A 405 17.51 -6.23 19.46
N THR A 406 16.62 -5.78 18.57
CA THR A 406 15.53 -6.59 18.00
C THR A 406 15.91 -7.29 16.70
N ARG A 407 17.04 -6.94 16.09
CA ARG A 407 17.45 -7.44 14.76
C ARG A 407 17.67 -8.95 14.75
N ASP A 408 18.27 -9.50 15.81
CA ASP A 408 18.57 -10.92 15.95
C ASP A 408 17.52 -11.61 16.84
N TRP A 409 16.44 -12.10 16.21
CA TRP A 409 15.31 -12.71 16.93
C TRP A 409 15.68 -14.03 17.64
N PHE A 410 16.75 -14.72 17.21
CA PHE A 410 17.24 -15.90 17.91
C PHE A 410 17.70 -15.57 19.33
N LYS A 411 18.35 -14.41 19.53
CA LYS A 411 18.73 -13.94 20.88
C LYS A 411 17.51 -13.66 21.77
N LEU A 412 16.35 -13.44 21.16
CA LEU A 412 15.08 -13.22 21.84
C LEU A 412 14.41 -14.54 22.27
N GLY A 413 14.95 -15.69 21.86
CA GLY A 413 14.54 -17.00 22.36
C GLY A 413 13.39 -17.66 21.59
N TYR A 414 13.15 -17.23 20.35
CA TYR A 414 12.18 -17.84 19.45
C TYR A 414 12.67 -17.85 18.00
N THR A 415 12.07 -18.70 17.16
CA THR A 415 12.22 -18.65 15.70
C THR A 415 10.93 -19.12 15.01
N TYR A 416 10.97 -19.32 13.70
CA TYR A 416 9.85 -19.72 12.86
C TYR A 416 10.09 -21.07 12.16
N PRO A 417 9.04 -21.81 11.73
CA PRO A 417 9.18 -23.11 11.07
C PRO A 417 10.06 -23.07 9.82
N GLU A 418 10.07 -21.93 9.12
CA GLU A 418 10.86 -21.67 7.93
C GLU A 418 12.31 -21.33 8.23
N LEU A 419 12.62 -20.97 9.48
CA LEU A 419 13.92 -20.48 9.92
C LEU A 419 14.42 -21.28 11.14
N PRO A 420 14.47 -22.62 11.10
CA PRO A 420 14.84 -23.42 12.27
C PRO A 420 16.26 -23.17 12.78
N THR A 421 17.16 -22.66 11.92
CA THR A 421 18.57 -22.38 12.25
C THR A 421 18.97 -20.91 12.09
N GLY A 422 18.19 -20.11 11.35
CA GLY A 422 18.51 -18.72 11.02
C GLY A 422 19.64 -18.59 10.00
N LYS A 423 20.04 -19.72 9.39
CA LYS A 423 21.14 -19.85 8.42
C LYS A 423 20.66 -20.52 7.13
N GLU A 424 19.35 -20.57 6.92
CA GLU A 424 18.73 -21.07 5.71
C GLU A 424 19.23 -20.28 4.50
N THR A 425 19.49 -20.96 3.39
CA THR A 425 19.97 -20.29 2.18
C THR A 425 18.84 -19.54 1.51
N SER A 426 19.15 -18.47 0.77
CA SER A 426 18.14 -17.73 0.00
C SER A 426 17.37 -18.65 -0.96
N ALA A 427 18.01 -19.67 -1.54
CA ALA A 427 17.34 -20.66 -2.39
C ALA A 427 16.28 -21.48 -1.63
N GLN A 428 16.58 -21.94 -0.41
CA GLN A 428 15.62 -22.67 0.42
C GLN A 428 14.41 -21.80 0.79
N LEU A 429 14.67 -20.55 1.16
CA LEU A 429 13.61 -19.60 1.53
C LEU A 429 12.76 -19.19 0.33
N LEU A 430 13.37 -18.89 -0.82
CA LEU A 430 12.63 -18.57 -2.04
C LEU A 430 11.80 -19.77 -2.52
N ARG A 431 12.28 -21.00 -2.37
CA ARG A 431 11.48 -22.20 -2.63
C ARG A 431 10.25 -22.28 -1.73
N MET A 432 10.42 -22.03 -0.43
CA MET A 432 9.30 -22.00 0.52
C MET A 432 8.31 -20.88 0.18
N VAL A 433 8.78 -19.70 -0.22
CA VAL A 433 7.94 -18.59 -0.70
C VAL A 433 7.16 -19.00 -1.96
N ASN A 434 7.83 -19.64 -2.91
CA ASN A 434 7.22 -20.20 -4.12
C ASN A 434 6.13 -21.24 -3.81
N ASP A 435 6.40 -22.14 -2.86
CA ASP A 435 5.49 -23.21 -2.49
C ASP A 435 4.26 -22.69 -1.74
N ASN A 436 4.44 -21.74 -0.82
CA ASN A 436 3.37 -21.24 0.03
C ASN A 436 2.58 -20.07 -0.59
N TYR A 437 3.24 -19.21 -1.37
CA TYR A 437 2.66 -17.93 -1.80
C TYR A 437 2.66 -17.70 -3.32
N GLY A 438 3.35 -18.53 -4.11
CA GLY A 438 3.40 -18.44 -5.58
C GLY A 438 2.14 -18.93 -6.30
N ILE A 439 0.94 -18.61 -5.81
CA ILE A 439 -0.34 -19.19 -6.26
C ILE A 439 -0.58 -18.90 -7.74
N THR A 440 -0.45 -17.66 -8.16
CA THR A 440 -0.64 -17.23 -9.57
C THR A 440 0.31 -17.96 -10.51
N ARG A 441 1.53 -18.25 -10.06
CA ARG A 441 2.54 -18.94 -10.86
C ARG A 441 2.19 -20.42 -11.02
N LYS A 442 1.66 -21.05 -9.98
CA LYS A 442 1.10 -22.42 -10.06
C LYS A 442 -0.12 -22.48 -10.98
N GLU A 443 -1.00 -21.49 -10.92
CA GLU A 443 -2.13 -21.38 -11.85
C GLU A 443 -1.68 -21.23 -13.30
N ALA A 444 -0.65 -20.40 -13.53
CA ALA A 444 -0.03 -20.22 -14.83
C ALA A 444 0.60 -21.52 -15.34
N LEU A 445 1.34 -22.24 -14.50
CA LEU A 445 1.92 -23.54 -14.86
C LEU A 445 0.83 -24.57 -15.23
N MET A 446 -0.24 -24.67 -14.43
CA MET A 446 -1.36 -25.56 -14.72
C MET A 446 -2.02 -25.22 -16.07
N LEU A 447 -2.22 -23.93 -16.34
CA LEU A 447 -2.74 -23.47 -17.63
C LEU A 447 -1.82 -23.87 -18.78
N ALA A 448 -0.53 -23.58 -18.67
CA ALA A 448 0.47 -23.91 -19.69
C ALA A 448 0.49 -25.40 -20.02
N LYS A 449 0.38 -26.27 -19.00
CA LYS A 449 0.36 -27.73 -19.17
C LYS A 449 -0.96 -28.27 -19.73
N SER A 450 -2.09 -27.63 -19.39
CA SER A 450 -3.42 -28.09 -19.81
C SER A 450 -3.81 -27.67 -21.23
N ALA A 451 -3.11 -26.68 -21.80
CA ALA A 451 -3.48 -26.11 -23.07
C ALA A 451 -3.14 -27.04 -24.25
N SER A 452 -4.12 -27.30 -25.12
CA SER A 452 -3.92 -28.06 -26.37
C SER A 452 -3.09 -27.29 -27.41
N THR A 453 -3.00 -25.98 -27.26
CA THR A 453 -2.21 -25.06 -28.10
C THR A 453 -1.40 -24.14 -27.19
N PRO A 454 -0.16 -23.77 -27.56
CA PRO A 454 0.64 -22.84 -26.77
C PRO A 454 -0.11 -21.55 -26.45
N LEU A 455 -0.07 -21.12 -25.19
CA LEU A 455 -0.70 -19.90 -24.73
C LEU A 455 0.28 -18.72 -24.88
N PRO A 456 0.04 -17.74 -25.77
CA PRO A 456 0.96 -16.62 -25.92
C PRO A 456 1.12 -15.85 -24.60
N GLY A 457 2.36 -15.53 -24.22
CA GLY A 457 2.70 -14.87 -22.96
C GLY A 457 2.90 -15.82 -21.77
N LEU A 458 2.76 -17.13 -21.97
CA LEU A 458 2.87 -18.15 -20.93
C LEU A 458 3.59 -19.40 -21.43
N GLU A 459 4.70 -19.74 -20.79
CA GLU A 459 5.56 -20.87 -21.15
C GLU A 459 5.81 -21.76 -19.92
N ALA A 460 5.71 -23.08 -20.08
CA ALA A 460 6.24 -24.02 -19.09
C ALA A 460 7.75 -24.17 -19.31
N ILE A 461 8.55 -23.87 -18.29
CA ILE A 461 10.02 -23.96 -18.36
C ILE A 461 10.47 -25.40 -18.11
N ASP A 462 9.85 -26.07 -17.14
CA ASP A 462 10.08 -27.45 -16.76
C ASP A 462 8.79 -28.05 -16.17
N ASP A 463 8.87 -29.22 -15.54
CA ASP A 463 7.71 -29.87 -14.94
C ASP A 463 7.09 -29.07 -13.79
N ASP A 464 7.83 -28.16 -13.16
CA ASP A 464 7.40 -27.44 -11.98
C ASP A 464 7.63 -25.91 -12.10
N GLY A 465 7.76 -25.40 -13.32
CA GLY A 465 8.20 -24.05 -13.57
C GLY A 465 7.51 -23.40 -14.76
N ALA A 466 7.20 -22.12 -14.62
CA ALA A 466 6.52 -21.32 -15.63
C ALA A 466 7.17 -19.96 -15.80
N LYS A 467 7.16 -19.47 -17.04
CA LYS A 467 7.57 -18.12 -17.43
C LYS A 467 6.34 -17.37 -17.91
N MET A 468 6.12 -16.17 -17.40
CA MET A 468 4.97 -15.35 -17.76
C MET A 468 5.23 -13.86 -17.58
N PHE A 469 4.43 -13.03 -18.25
CA PHE A 469 4.33 -11.62 -17.87
C PHE A 469 3.46 -11.46 -16.63
N ASP A 470 4.02 -10.78 -15.63
CA ASP A 470 3.37 -10.43 -14.38
C ASP A 470 2.99 -8.95 -14.40
N TYR A 471 1.72 -8.65 -14.17
CA TYR A 471 1.13 -7.32 -14.22
C TYR A 471 0.66 -6.88 -12.85
N ALA A 472 0.80 -5.60 -12.55
CA ALA A 472 0.28 -4.99 -11.32
C ALA A 472 -0.07 -3.53 -11.52
N LEU A 473 -1.12 -3.08 -10.84
CA LEU A 473 -1.58 -1.70 -10.77
C LEU A 473 -0.99 -1.02 -9.53
N SER A 474 -0.22 0.03 -9.73
CA SER A 474 0.17 0.97 -8.68
C SER A 474 -0.83 2.14 -8.65
N ILE A 475 -1.33 2.46 -7.46
CA ILE A 475 -2.25 3.58 -7.22
C ILE A 475 -1.64 4.49 -6.15
N LYS A 476 -1.21 5.68 -6.55
CA LYS A 476 -0.67 6.74 -5.68
C LYS A 476 -1.72 7.83 -5.49
N TYR A 477 -1.90 8.27 -4.26
CA TYR A 477 -2.90 9.28 -3.93
C TYR A 477 -2.59 9.98 -2.61
N SER A 478 -3.08 11.20 -2.44
CA SER A 478 -3.03 11.94 -1.18
C SER A 478 -3.92 11.27 -0.14
N LYS A 479 -3.31 10.85 0.96
CA LYS A 479 -3.98 10.21 2.11
C LYS A 479 -5.06 11.09 2.73
N PHE A 480 -4.93 12.42 2.63
CA PHE A 480 -5.84 13.39 3.21
C PHE A 480 -6.66 14.16 2.17
N ALA A 481 -6.75 13.65 0.93
CA ALA A 481 -7.47 14.26 -0.18
C ALA A 481 -8.88 14.76 0.18
N LEU A 482 -9.57 14.04 1.07
CA LEU A 482 -10.93 14.35 1.52
C LEU A 482 -10.98 14.88 2.96
N GLY A 483 -9.99 15.70 3.33
CA GLY A 483 -9.88 16.29 4.66
C GLY A 483 -9.64 15.24 5.76
N GLY A 484 -8.96 14.15 5.41
CA GLY A 484 -8.75 13.00 6.30
C GLY A 484 -9.90 12.00 6.35
N SER A 485 -11.03 12.27 5.69
CA SER A 485 -12.04 11.24 5.48
C SER A 485 -11.44 10.15 4.55
N PRO A 486 -11.48 8.87 4.93
CA PRO A 486 -11.12 7.72 4.13
C PRO A 486 -12.18 7.48 3.09
N PHE A 487 -11.75 6.74 2.10
CA PHE A 487 -12.48 6.51 0.87
C PHE A 487 -11.96 5.22 0.26
N ASN A 488 -12.72 4.72 -0.69
CA ASN A 488 -12.39 3.60 -1.52
C ASN A 488 -12.11 4.10 -2.94
N ILE A 489 -11.02 3.64 -3.54
CA ILE A 489 -10.72 3.82 -4.96
C ILE A 489 -11.13 2.52 -5.64
N GLU A 490 -12.30 2.54 -6.26
CA GLU A 490 -12.82 1.38 -6.98
C GLU A 490 -12.43 1.47 -8.46
N VAL A 491 -11.77 0.43 -8.95
CA VAL A 491 -11.26 0.33 -10.32
C VAL A 491 -12.07 -0.71 -11.08
N PHE A 492 -12.40 -0.40 -12.32
CA PHE A 492 -13.26 -1.16 -13.23
C PHE A 492 -12.61 -1.26 -14.60
N LEU A 493 -13.10 -2.17 -15.43
CA LEU A 493 -12.65 -2.44 -16.80
C LEU A 493 -13.81 -2.30 -17.77
N LEU A 494 -13.78 -1.28 -18.63
CA LEU A 494 -14.89 -1.00 -19.55
C LEU A 494 -14.98 -2.11 -20.62
N PRO A 495 -16.14 -2.75 -20.84
CA PRO A 495 -16.29 -3.82 -21.84
C PRO A 495 -15.93 -3.41 -23.26
N GLU A 496 -15.61 -4.39 -24.11
CA GLU A 496 -15.13 -4.09 -25.46
C GLU A 496 -16.27 -3.52 -26.31
N GLY A 497 -15.99 -2.43 -27.01
CA GLY A 497 -16.98 -1.73 -27.84
C GLY A 497 -17.88 -0.75 -27.08
N GLU A 498 -17.83 -0.72 -25.74
CA GLU A 498 -18.52 0.30 -24.96
C GLU A 498 -17.68 1.57 -24.84
N THR A 499 -18.35 2.72 -24.80
CA THR A 499 -17.73 4.05 -24.62
C THR A 499 -18.23 4.77 -23.37
N GLU A 500 -19.34 4.31 -22.78
CA GLU A 500 -19.96 4.91 -21.61
C GLU A 500 -19.46 4.23 -20.34
N LYS A 501 -18.87 5.00 -19.42
CA LYS A 501 -18.39 4.50 -18.13
C LYS A 501 -19.56 4.24 -17.18
N LYS A 502 -19.97 2.98 -17.05
CA LYS A 502 -21.00 2.56 -16.09
C LYS A 502 -20.35 1.79 -14.95
N PHE A 503 -20.57 2.17 -13.70
CA PHE A 503 -20.00 1.48 -12.55
C PHE A 503 -20.80 0.23 -12.22
N ARG A 504 -20.74 -0.75 -13.13
CA ARG A 504 -21.44 -2.02 -13.01
C ARG A 504 -20.63 -2.98 -12.18
N THR A 505 -21.37 -3.78 -11.44
CA THR A 505 -20.84 -4.86 -10.63
C THR A 505 -19.92 -5.76 -11.44
N GLU A 506 -20.33 -6.16 -12.65
CA GLU A 506 -19.67 -7.05 -13.62
C GLU A 506 -18.38 -6.50 -14.28
N ASP A 507 -18.12 -5.20 -14.15
CA ASP A 507 -16.92 -4.56 -14.72
C ASP A 507 -15.82 -4.34 -13.69
N PHE A 508 -16.08 -4.59 -12.41
CA PHE A 508 -15.16 -4.27 -11.33
C PHE A 508 -13.86 -5.10 -11.41
N VAL A 509 -12.72 -4.45 -11.15
CA VAL A 509 -11.40 -5.07 -11.10
C VAL A 509 -10.89 -5.15 -9.66
N THR A 510 -10.80 -4.03 -8.94
CA THR A 510 -10.22 -3.98 -7.59
C THR A 510 -10.74 -2.78 -6.78
N ASN A 511 -10.57 -2.83 -5.46
CA ASN A 511 -10.73 -1.67 -4.58
C ASN A 511 -9.45 -1.42 -3.77
N VAL A 512 -9.11 -0.15 -3.60
CA VAL A 512 -8.08 0.31 -2.66
C VAL A 512 -8.73 1.15 -1.58
N TYR A 513 -8.63 0.68 -0.34
CA TYR A 513 -9.11 1.39 0.83
C TYR A 513 -8.03 2.33 1.36
N ASN A 514 -8.34 3.62 1.43
CA ASN A 514 -7.47 4.59 2.09
C ASN A 514 -7.69 4.56 3.60
N PHE A 515 -6.74 4.01 4.35
CA PHE A 515 -6.77 4.02 5.81
C PHE A 515 -6.36 5.39 6.39
N SER A 516 -7.30 6.32 6.48
CA SER A 516 -7.12 7.70 6.94
C SER A 516 -8.20 8.11 7.95
N GLN A 517 -7.93 9.17 8.73
CA GLN A 517 -8.87 9.71 9.72
C GLN A 517 -8.80 11.24 9.72
N LYS A 518 -9.94 11.91 9.96
CA LYS A 518 -10.00 13.35 10.18
C LYS A 518 -9.08 13.74 11.33
N PRO A 519 -8.30 14.82 11.21
CA PRO A 519 -7.37 15.20 12.27
C PRO A 519 -8.00 15.66 13.57
N GLU A 520 -9.24 16.13 13.53
CA GLU A 520 -9.94 16.75 14.66
C GLU A 520 -11.35 16.17 14.84
N ASN A 521 -11.81 16.06 16.09
CA ASN A 521 -13.22 15.82 16.43
C ASN A 521 -14.03 17.12 16.27
N GLU A 522 -15.37 17.05 16.39
CA GLU A 522 -16.27 18.22 16.36
C GLU A 522 -15.92 19.32 17.38
N ASP A 523 -15.26 18.98 18.48
CA ASP A 523 -14.80 19.93 19.51
C ASP A 523 -13.46 20.64 19.16
N GLY A 524 -12.90 20.42 17.97
CA GLY A 524 -11.61 21.00 17.54
C GLY A 524 -10.38 20.37 18.23
N VAL A 525 -10.54 19.16 18.79
CA VAL A 525 -9.47 18.45 19.50
C VAL A 525 -8.82 17.40 18.60
N GLU A 526 -7.49 17.40 18.55
CA GLU A 526 -6.68 16.47 17.75
C GLU A 526 -6.95 15.00 18.15
N VAL A 527 -7.38 14.20 17.17
CA VAL A 527 -7.77 12.78 17.32
C VAL A 527 -6.57 11.86 17.20
N CYS A 528 -5.66 12.25 16.32
CA CYS A 528 -4.56 11.45 15.82
C CYS A 528 -3.36 12.38 15.66
N SER A 529 -2.32 12.13 16.45
CA SER A 529 -1.22 13.08 16.68
C SER A 529 -0.31 13.39 15.49
N ASN A 530 -0.51 12.72 14.37
CA ASN A 530 0.15 12.96 13.09
C ASN A 530 -0.83 13.27 11.95
N CYS A 531 -2.15 13.13 12.15
CA CYS A 531 -3.12 13.35 11.09
C CYS A 531 -3.25 14.83 10.72
N LYS A 532 -3.15 15.75 11.70
CA LYS A 532 -3.26 17.21 11.45
C LYS A 532 -2.09 17.74 10.64
N ASP A 533 -0.89 17.33 11.03
CA ASP A 533 0.35 17.66 10.33
C ASP A 533 0.39 16.98 8.95
N GLY A 534 -0.10 15.73 8.84
CA GLY A 534 -0.20 15.00 7.58
C GLY A 534 -1.16 15.63 6.56
N GLN A 535 -2.30 16.15 7.01
CA GLN A 535 -3.23 16.88 6.12
C GLN A 535 -2.62 18.17 5.59
N ALA A 536 -1.91 18.94 6.42
CA ALA A 536 -1.29 20.20 6.02
C ALA A 536 -0.20 20.03 4.93
N GLN A 537 0.31 18.81 4.75
CA GLN A 537 1.48 18.51 3.91
C GLN A 537 1.20 17.58 2.72
N ASN A 538 -0.07 17.22 2.48
CA ASN A 538 -0.49 16.44 1.30
C ASN A 538 0.20 15.06 1.14
N VAL A 539 0.36 14.33 2.26
CA VAL A 539 1.03 13.01 2.30
C VAL A 539 0.48 12.04 1.25
N GLN A 540 1.37 11.44 0.46
CA GLN A 540 1.03 10.41 -0.53
C GLN A 540 1.02 9.01 0.10
N ALA A 541 0.03 8.20 -0.27
CA ALA A 541 -0.06 6.77 0.00
C ALA A 541 -0.02 6.02 -1.33
N THR A 542 0.51 4.79 -1.30
CA THR A 542 0.49 3.91 -2.46
C THR A 542 -0.16 2.57 -2.16
N ALA A 543 -0.90 2.05 -3.13
CA ALA A 543 -1.36 0.67 -3.17
C ALA A 543 -0.79 -0.04 -4.41
N TYR A 544 -0.34 -1.27 -4.23
CA TYR A 544 0.19 -2.10 -5.31
C TYR A 544 -0.65 -3.38 -5.43
N ILE A 545 -1.42 -3.47 -6.51
CA ILE A 545 -2.43 -4.51 -6.71
C ILE A 545 -1.98 -5.47 -7.83
N PRO A 546 -1.75 -6.76 -7.53
CA PRO A 546 -1.51 -7.76 -8.57
C PRO A 546 -2.71 -7.82 -9.54
N LEU A 547 -2.45 -7.90 -10.86
CA LEU A 547 -3.49 -8.07 -11.88
C LEU A 547 -3.39 -9.41 -12.61
N THR A 548 -2.27 -10.11 -12.46
CA THR A 548 -1.98 -11.34 -13.21
C THR A 548 -3.01 -12.45 -12.98
N SER A 549 -3.44 -12.66 -11.74
CA SER A 549 -4.46 -13.68 -11.43
C SER A 549 -5.82 -13.35 -12.08
N TYR A 550 -6.17 -12.06 -12.12
CA TYR A 550 -7.34 -11.55 -12.82
C TYR A 550 -7.26 -11.80 -14.33
N LEU A 551 -6.12 -11.48 -14.96
CA LEU A 551 -5.88 -11.72 -16.39
C LEU A 551 -5.93 -13.22 -16.76
N ILE A 552 -5.36 -14.08 -15.91
CA ILE A 552 -5.45 -15.54 -16.05
C ILE A 552 -6.90 -16.02 -16.04
N LYS A 553 -7.76 -15.44 -15.20
CA LYS A 553 -9.18 -15.78 -15.16
C LYS A 553 -9.94 -15.27 -16.38
N MET A 554 -9.68 -14.03 -16.82
CA MET A 554 -10.24 -13.52 -18.08
C MET A 554 -9.91 -14.45 -19.25
N PHE A 555 -8.67 -14.94 -19.30
CA PHE A 555 -8.25 -15.93 -20.30
C PHE A 555 -9.06 -17.23 -20.19
N LYS A 556 -9.18 -17.81 -18.99
CA LYS A 556 -10.00 -19.02 -18.73
C LYS A 556 -11.47 -18.85 -19.13
N GLN A 557 -12.00 -17.64 -18.99
CA GLN A 557 -13.37 -17.27 -19.34
C GLN A 557 -13.52 -16.86 -20.82
N GLN A 558 -12.47 -16.98 -21.64
CA GLN A 558 -12.45 -16.62 -23.06
C GLN A 558 -12.74 -15.14 -23.33
N GLN A 559 -12.40 -14.27 -22.36
CA GLN A 559 -12.49 -12.81 -22.47
C GLN A 559 -11.16 -12.16 -22.87
N LEU A 560 -10.10 -12.96 -22.94
CA LEU A 560 -8.75 -12.54 -23.29
C LEU A 560 -8.10 -13.65 -24.13
N ASP A 561 -7.54 -13.30 -25.28
CA ASP A 561 -6.95 -14.28 -26.22
C ASP A 561 -5.47 -14.58 -25.95
N SER A 562 -4.80 -13.75 -25.16
CA SER A 562 -3.34 -13.80 -24.95
C SER A 562 -2.92 -13.04 -23.70
N LEU A 563 -1.87 -13.53 -23.03
CA LEU A 563 -1.21 -12.85 -21.91
C LEU A 563 0.03 -12.04 -22.36
N GLU A 564 0.28 -11.93 -23.66
CA GLU A 564 1.33 -11.05 -24.20
C GLU A 564 0.99 -9.56 -23.99
N PRO A 565 2.00 -8.70 -23.82
CA PRO A 565 1.79 -7.28 -23.56
C PRO A 565 0.84 -6.58 -24.53
N PRO A 566 0.93 -6.70 -25.86
CA PRO A 566 0.02 -5.97 -26.76
C PRO A 566 -1.47 -6.25 -26.51
N THR A 567 -1.83 -7.48 -26.16
CA THR A 567 -3.21 -7.87 -25.89
C THR A 567 -3.65 -7.38 -24.52
N VAL A 568 -2.85 -7.62 -23.49
CA VAL A 568 -3.15 -7.18 -22.11
C VAL A 568 -3.23 -5.66 -22.03
N GLU A 569 -2.33 -4.95 -22.70
CA GLU A 569 -2.29 -3.48 -22.74
C GLU A 569 -3.57 -2.89 -23.36
N LYS A 570 -4.05 -3.45 -24.49
CA LYS A 570 -5.33 -3.04 -25.10
C LYS A 570 -6.51 -3.23 -24.13
N VAL A 571 -6.48 -4.31 -23.34
CA VAL A 571 -7.52 -4.58 -22.35
C VAL A 571 -7.43 -3.58 -21.21
N LEU A 572 -6.28 -3.47 -20.54
CA LEU A 572 -6.06 -2.60 -19.39
C LEU A 572 -6.19 -1.09 -19.72
N ALA A 573 -6.06 -0.68 -20.99
CA ALA A 573 -6.32 0.70 -21.44
C ALA A 573 -7.76 1.16 -21.19
N ARG A 574 -8.68 0.21 -21.01
CA ARG A 574 -10.10 0.45 -20.75
C ARG A 574 -10.41 0.58 -19.26
N MET A 575 -9.40 0.61 -18.39
CA MET A 575 -9.63 0.81 -16.97
C MET A 575 -10.18 2.20 -16.66
N TYR A 576 -11.12 2.26 -15.72
CA TYR A 576 -11.69 3.49 -15.19
C TYR A 576 -12.00 3.29 -13.71
N TRP A 577 -12.21 4.38 -12.97
CA TRP A 577 -12.37 4.30 -11.52
C TRP A 577 -13.39 5.32 -11.03
N ARG A 578 -13.84 5.11 -9.79
CA ARG A 578 -14.55 6.10 -8.99
C ARG A 578 -14.01 6.12 -7.57
N ILE A 579 -14.24 7.25 -6.92
CA ILE A 579 -14.04 7.41 -5.50
C ILE A 579 -15.39 7.23 -4.82
N VAL A 580 -15.47 6.37 -3.82
CA VAL A 580 -16.67 6.21 -2.99
C VAL A 580 -16.30 6.44 -1.53
N ASP A 581 -17.24 6.97 -0.74
CA ASP A 581 -17.11 6.97 0.71
C ASP A 581 -17.23 5.54 1.25
N ILE A 582 -17.01 5.33 2.56
CA ILE A 582 -17.08 3.97 3.11
C ILE A 582 -18.51 3.41 3.09
N GLY A 583 -19.52 4.26 2.96
CA GLY A 583 -20.91 3.86 2.78
C GLY A 583 -21.23 3.43 1.34
N GLY A 584 -20.23 3.42 0.45
CA GLY A 584 -20.38 3.01 -0.94
C GLY A 584 -21.00 4.09 -1.84
N LYS A 585 -21.16 5.33 -1.34
CA LYS A 585 -21.70 6.43 -2.14
C LYS A 585 -20.59 7.12 -2.91
N THR A 586 -20.80 7.29 -4.22
CA THR A 586 -19.87 7.98 -5.10
C THR A 586 -19.63 9.42 -4.66
N ILE A 587 -18.35 9.77 -4.59
CA ILE A 587 -17.86 11.11 -4.32
C ILE A 587 -17.58 11.77 -5.67
N GLY A 588 -18.26 12.89 -5.93
CA GLY A 588 -18.11 13.65 -7.17
C GLY A 588 -16.66 14.11 -7.39
N GLU A 589 -16.23 14.10 -8.66
CA GLU A 589 -14.88 14.44 -9.10
C GLU A 589 -14.43 15.82 -8.59
N GLU A 590 -15.36 16.76 -8.49
CA GLU A 590 -15.13 18.12 -7.99
C GLU A 590 -14.63 18.19 -6.54
N LYS A 591 -14.78 17.12 -5.77
CA LYS A 591 -14.39 17.08 -4.34
C LYS A 591 -13.01 16.51 -4.09
N TRP A 592 -12.45 15.77 -5.04
CA TRP A 592 -11.19 15.04 -4.84
C TRP A 592 -10.14 15.31 -5.91
N LYS A 593 -10.52 15.73 -7.13
CA LYS A 593 -9.57 15.85 -8.24
C LYS A 593 -8.36 16.74 -7.92
N ASP A 594 -8.62 17.89 -7.30
CA ASP A 594 -7.58 18.90 -7.03
C ASP A 594 -6.75 18.59 -5.78
N THR A 595 -7.22 17.68 -4.93
CA THR A 595 -6.60 17.37 -3.64
C THR A 595 -5.98 15.98 -3.59
N MET A 596 -6.45 15.05 -4.42
CA MET A 596 -6.04 13.65 -4.35
C MET A 596 -4.74 13.36 -5.07
N GLY A 597 -4.35 14.14 -6.09
CA GLY A 597 -3.14 13.84 -6.86
C GLY A 597 -3.10 12.39 -7.36
N LEU A 598 -4.26 11.87 -7.76
CA LEU A 598 -4.47 10.45 -8.04
C LEU A 598 -3.69 10.04 -9.29
N ASP A 599 -2.67 9.20 -9.09
CA ASP A 599 -1.85 8.60 -10.15
C ASP A 599 -2.01 7.08 -10.12
N LEU A 600 -2.35 6.51 -11.26
CA LEU A 600 -2.55 5.08 -11.44
C LEU A 600 -1.62 4.66 -12.57
N SER A 601 -0.80 3.65 -12.34
CA SER A 601 0.14 3.14 -13.34
C SER A 601 0.15 1.63 -13.36
N VAL A 602 0.09 1.05 -14.56
CA VAL A 602 0.25 -0.39 -14.73
C VAL A 602 1.72 -0.70 -14.96
N SER A 603 2.24 -1.68 -14.23
CA SER A 603 3.59 -2.21 -14.44
C SER A 603 3.54 -3.64 -14.96
N LYS A 604 4.55 -4.02 -15.75
CA LYS A 604 4.79 -5.40 -16.20
C LYS A 604 6.22 -5.83 -15.93
N THR A 605 6.42 -7.11 -15.64
CA THR A 605 7.75 -7.75 -15.65
C THR A 605 7.65 -9.17 -16.19
N GLN A 606 8.69 -9.67 -16.86
CA GLN A 606 8.73 -11.07 -17.26
C GLN A 606 9.29 -11.90 -16.11
N MET A 607 8.43 -12.65 -15.41
CA MET A 607 8.83 -13.48 -14.29
C MET A 607 9.02 -14.94 -14.73
N SER A 608 10.11 -15.57 -14.29
CA SER A 608 10.28 -17.02 -14.29
C SER A 608 10.16 -17.56 -12.87
N TYR A 609 9.37 -18.62 -12.72
CA TYR A 609 9.15 -19.37 -11.50
C TYR A 609 9.56 -20.82 -11.72
N SER A 610 10.16 -21.45 -10.72
CA SER A 610 10.36 -22.90 -10.67
C SER A 610 10.25 -23.39 -9.23
N SER A 611 9.70 -24.59 -9.05
CA SER A 611 9.75 -25.30 -7.76
C SER A 611 11.10 -25.99 -7.51
N ASN A 612 11.95 -26.07 -8.55
CA ASN A 612 13.32 -26.58 -8.44
C ASN A 612 14.21 -25.57 -7.71
N PRO A 613 14.78 -25.91 -6.54
CA PRO A 613 15.60 -24.98 -5.75
C PRO A 613 16.87 -24.49 -6.47
N GLU A 614 17.35 -25.23 -7.47
CA GLU A 614 18.54 -24.84 -8.25
C GLU A 614 18.22 -23.78 -9.32
N ILE A 615 16.94 -23.50 -9.56
CA ILE A 615 16.46 -22.53 -10.55
C ILE A 615 15.72 -21.41 -9.80
N PRO A 616 16.43 -20.37 -9.34
CA PRO A 616 15.80 -19.30 -8.57
C PRO A 616 14.76 -18.55 -9.42
N THR A 617 13.69 -18.10 -8.77
CA THR A 617 12.74 -17.15 -9.37
C THR A 617 13.50 -15.93 -9.85
N SER A 618 13.30 -15.54 -11.10
CA SER A 618 13.88 -14.32 -11.68
C SER A 618 12.76 -13.42 -12.17
N PHE A 619 12.92 -12.13 -11.95
CA PHE A 619 12.04 -11.10 -12.49
C PHE A 619 12.87 -9.81 -12.57
N PRO A 620 13.04 -9.23 -13.77
CA PRO A 620 13.58 -7.89 -13.90
C PRO A 620 12.75 -6.88 -13.09
N ASP A 621 13.32 -5.70 -12.84
CA ASP A 621 12.55 -4.58 -12.31
C ASP A 621 11.31 -4.36 -13.20
N PRO A 622 10.09 -4.30 -12.63
CA PRO A 622 8.89 -4.03 -13.40
C PRO A 622 8.94 -2.67 -14.08
N GLU A 623 8.57 -2.67 -15.36
CA GLU A 623 8.50 -1.51 -16.22
C GLU A 623 7.07 -0.96 -16.22
N ILE A 624 6.92 0.35 -16.07
CA ILE A 624 5.61 1.02 -16.23
C ILE A 624 5.23 0.96 -17.70
N ILE A 625 3.99 0.55 -17.98
CA ILE A 625 3.42 0.59 -19.31
C ILE A 625 2.88 2.00 -19.55
N PRO A 626 3.37 2.72 -20.59
CA PRO A 626 2.92 4.07 -20.88
C PRO A 626 1.41 4.15 -21.15
N ASN A 627 0.75 5.19 -20.64
CA ASN A 627 -0.66 5.51 -20.87
C ASN A 627 -1.69 4.49 -20.33
N LEU A 628 -1.27 3.56 -19.46
CA LEU A 628 -2.16 2.63 -18.78
C LEU A 628 -2.28 2.96 -17.29
N GLY A 629 -3.51 3.26 -16.88
CA GLY A 629 -3.86 3.60 -15.50
C GLY A 629 -4.02 5.10 -15.25
N THR A 630 -3.35 6.01 -15.95
CA THR A 630 -3.17 7.39 -15.46
C THR A 630 -4.46 8.17 -15.18
N GLY A 631 -4.57 8.69 -13.94
CA GLY A 631 -5.47 9.77 -13.56
C GLY A 631 -5.16 11.09 -14.29
N LEU A 632 -6.01 12.11 -14.10
CA LEU A 632 -6.06 13.39 -14.83
C LEU A 632 -4.80 14.29 -14.76
N THR A 633 -3.63 13.75 -14.47
CA THR A 633 -2.35 14.44 -14.50
C THR A 633 -1.50 13.93 -15.67
N ASP A 634 -1.42 14.80 -16.68
CA ASP A 634 -0.37 14.93 -17.69
C ASP A 634 0.20 13.61 -18.27
N PRO A 635 -0.19 13.18 -19.49
CA PRO A 635 0.45 12.04 -20.15
C PRO A 635 1.95 12.32 -20.21
N GLN A 636 2.72 11.51 -19.45
CA GLN A 636 4.15 11.68 -19.26
C GLN A 636 4.80 12.06 -20.58
N ILE A 637 5.17 13.33 -20.60
CA ILE A 637 6.20 13.88 -21.43
C ILE A 637 7.40 12.90 -21.32
N PRO A 638 7.81 12.19 -22.39
CA PRO A 638 9.00 11.35 -22.37
C PRO A 638 10.18 12.19 -21.84
N ALA A 639 11.20 11.61 -21.21
CA ALA A 639 12.34 12.40 -20.76
C ALA A 639 12.96 13.17 -21.95
N GLY A 640 12.70 14.48 -22.00
CA GLY A 640 13.06 15.33 -23.13
C GLY A 640 14.41 15.98 -22.91
N VAL A 641 15.24 15.93 -23.96
CA VAL A 641 16.51 16.62 -24.04
C VAL A 641 16.23 18.06 -24.50
N VAL A 642 16.47 18.99 -23.57
CA VAL A 642 16.57 20.47 -23.69
C VAL A 642 15.33 21.27 -24.14
N GLY A 643 14.89 22.19 -23.28
CA GLY A 643 13.87 23.20 -23.60
C GLY A 643 14.47 24.49 -24.17
N ASN A 644 13.85 25.03 -25.23
CA ASN A 644 14.11 26.38 -25.73
C ASN A 644 13.01 27.34 -25.30
N ASN A 645 13.39 28.55 -24.88
CA ASN A 645 12.45 29.68 -24.78
C ASN A 645 12.08 30.15 -26.19
N ILE A 646 10.78 30.14 -26.49
CA ILE A 646 10.22 30.54 -27.78
C ILE A 646 9.51 31.87 -27.59
N THR A 647 10.12 32.93 -28.11
CA THR A 647 9.53 34.28 -28.07
C THR A 647 8.63 34.52 -29.28
N VAL A 648 7.51 35.21 -29.05
CA VAL A 648 6.58 35.62 -30.10
C VAL A 648 7.25 36.56 -31.11
N ALA A 649 6.81 36.48 -32.36
CA ALA A 649 7.34 37.20 -33.53
C ALA A 649 8.81 36.87 -33.89
N LYS A 650 9.31 35.71 -33.45
CA LYS A 650 10.62 35.17 -33.85
C LYS A 650 10.50 33.75 -34.39
N ILE A 651 11.40 33.41 -35.30
CA ILE A 651 11.67 32.03 -35.70
C ILE A 651 12.79 31.53 -34.79
N ASN A 652 12.48 30.48 -34.04
CA ASN A 652 13.38 29.91 -33.03
C ASN A 652 13.91 28.59 -33.58
N LYS A 653 15.24 28.46 -33.63
CA LYS A 653 15.90 27.21 -34.02
C LYS A 653 15.75 26.19 -32.89
N LEU A 654 15.32 24.97 -33.21
CA LEU A 654 15.34 23.86 -32.27
C LEU A 654 16.78 23.41 -32.06
N LEU A 655 17.12 23.01 -30.84
CA LEU A 655 18.46 22.53 -30.53
C LEU A 655 18.79 21.25 -31.30
N GLU A 656 17.82 20.36 -31.40
CA GLU A 656 17.88 19.16 -32.23
C GLU A 656 16.68 19.11 -33.20
N PRO A 657 16.89 18.65 -34.45
CA PRO A 657 15.79 18.36 -35.35
C PRO A 657 14.88 17.24 -34.81
N VAL A 658 13.57 17.39 -34.97
CA VAL A 658 12.58 16.39 -34.58
C VAL A 658 12.05 15.68 -35.82
N SER A 659 12.31 14.38 -35.93
CA SER A 659 11.92 13.51 -37.05
C SER A 659 10.71 12.64 -36.69
N VAL A 660 10.37 11.67 -37.55
CA VAL A 660 9.31 10.67 -37.27
C VAL A 660 9.63 9.93 -35.98
N GLY A 661 8.61 9.72 -35.15
CA GLY A 661 8.74 9.17 -33.81
C GLY A 661 9.00 10.23 -32.75
N GLY A 662 9.34 11.47 -33.12
CA GLY A 662 9.52 12.56 -32.17
C GLY A 662 8.25 13.36 -31.86
N SER A 663 8.31 14.15 -30.81
CA SER A 663 7.25 15.05 -30.37
C SER A 663 7.78 16.43 -29.99
N ILE A 664 6.92 17.44 -30.06
CA ILE A 664 7.22 18.78 -29.55
C ILE A 664 6.09 19.21 -28.61
N VAL A 665 6.44 19.64 -27.40
CA VAL A 665 5.48 20.10 -26.38
C VAL A 665 5.71 21.58 -26.12
N PHE A 666 4.69 22.39 -26.39
CA PHE A 666 4.64 23.81 -26.09
C PHE A 666 3.89 24.04 -24.78
N THR A 667 4.53 24.66 -23.79
CA THR A 667 3.89 25.07 -22.54
C THR A 667 3.80 26.58 -22.46
N SER A 668 2.62 27.09 -22.13
CA SER A 668 2.41 28.52 -21.91
C SER A 668 2.07 28.80 -20.44
N PRO A 669 2.76 29.76 -19.79
CA PRO A 669 2.47 30.12 -18.40
C PRO A 669 1.13 30.82 -18.23
N SER A 670 0.49 31.27 -19.31
CA SER A 670 -0.84 31.88 -19.28
C SER A 670 -1.58 31.77 -20.61
N MET A 671 -2.91 31.74 -20.55
CA MET A 671 -3.79 31.90 -21.71
C MET A 671 -4.90 32.91 -21.44
N ASN A 672 -5.13 33.79 -22.39
CA ASN A 672 -6.24 34.73 -22.36
C ASN A 672 -7.53 34.03 -22.80
N LEU A 673 -8.35 33.62 -21.82
CA LEU A 673 -9.62 32.93 -22.05
C LEU A 673 -10.80 33.86 -22.39
N ALA A 674 -10.59 35.18 -22.40
CA ALA A 674 -11.64 36.13 -22.76
C ALA A 674 -12.03 35.95 -24.23
N GLN A 675 -13.32 36.11 -24.56
CA GLN A 675 -13.79 36.05 -25.94
C GLN A 675 -13.85 37.49 -26.51
N PRO A 676 -12.83 37.96 -27.25
CA PRO A 676 -12.75 39.36 -27.67
C PRO A 676 -13.82 39.71 -28.70
N GLY A 677 -14.21 41.00 -28.74
CA GLY A 677 -15.16 41.51 -29.74
C GLY A 677 -14.67 41.37 -31.19
N VAL A 678 -13.36 41.31 -31.40
CA VAL A 678 -12.70 41.09 -32.69
C VAL A 678 -11.82 39.84 -32.59
N GLU A 679 -11.78 39.02 -33.65
CA GLU A 679 -10.95 37.81 -33.67
C GLU A 679 -9.46 38.14 -33.46
N THR A 680 -8.88 37.52 -32.44
CA THR A 680 -7.45 37.52 -32.15
C THR A 680 -6.98 36.08 -32.04
N GLY A 681 -5.73 35.84 -32.40
CA GLY A 681 -5.20 34.50 -32.41
C GLY A 681 -3.69 34.43 -32.34
N THR A 682 -3.22 33.25 -31.95
CA THR A 682 -1.80 32.92 -31.85
C THR A 682 -1.50 31.75 -32.77
N GLY A 683 -0.47 31.88 -33.59
CA GLY A 683 0.02 30.86 -34.50
C GLY A 683 1.32 30.24 -34.01
N ILE A 684 1.41 28.91 -34.10
CA ILE A 684 2.64 28.13 -33.95
C ILE A 684 2.86 27.36 -35.25
N ALA A 685 3.95 27.65 -35.96
CA ALA A 685 4.32 26.95 -37.18
C ALA A 685 5.60 26.14 -36.99
N LEU A 686 5.55 24.85 -37.30
CA LEU A 686 6.68 23.92 -37.32
C LEU A 686 7.32 23.94 -38.70
N LEU A 687 8.62 24.23 -38.76
CA LEU A 687 9.32 24.53 -40.00
C LEU A 687 10.45 23.53 -40.28
N SER A 688 10.64 23.21 -41.56
CA SER A 688 11.87 22.64 -42.08
C SER A 688 12.62 23.71 -42.85
N TRP A 689 13.78 24.14 -42.37
CA TRP A 689 14.60 25.18 -42.98
C TRP A 689 16.04 24.69 -43.19
N ASP A 690 16.56 24.88 -44.41
CA ASP A 690 17.93 24.52 -44.79
C ASP A 690 18.92 25.57 -44.26
N PRO A 691 19.86 25.21 -43.37
CA PRO A 691 20.89 26.12 -42.85
C PRO A 691 21.84 26.70 -43.91
N ALA A 692 21.93 26.11 -45.11
CA ALA A 692 22.77 26.63 -46.20
C ALA A 692 22.15 27.84 -46.93
N SER A 693 20.88 28.16 -46.64
CA SER A 693 20.18 29.28 -47.26
C SER A 693 20.66 30.62 -46.70
N LYS A 694 21.15 31.52 -47.56
CA LYS A 694 21.56 32.90 -47.21
C LYS A 694 20.37 33.88 -47.10
N ALA A 695 19.14 33.39 -47.21
CA ALA A 695 17.95 34.23 -47.19
C ALA A 695 17.55 34.64 -45.77
N ASP A 696 16.86 35.77 -45.64
CA ASP A 696 16.30 36.24 -44.36
C ASP A 696 15.36 35.16 -43.79
N ALA A 697 15.56 34.79 -42.52
CA ALA A 697 14.73 33.81 -41.82
C ALA A 697 13.23 34.16 -41.90
N LEU A 698 12.89 35.45 -41.96
CA LEU A 698 11.51 35.92 -42.00
C LEU A 698 10.88 35.92 -43.40
N ASP A 699 11.65 35.59 -44.46
CA ASP A 699 11.11 35.46 -45.80
C ASP A 699 10.39 34.11 -45.95
N THR A 700 9.06 34.19 -46.00
CA THR A 700 8.17 33.02 -46.05
C THR A 700 8.31 32.18 -47.33
N GLU A 701 9.14 32.59 -48.29
CA GLU A 701 9.42 31.85 -49.52
C GLU A 701 10.51 30.79 -49.39
N ASN A 702 11.30 30.77 -48.30
CA ASN A 702 12.53 29.96 -48.22
C ASN A 702 12.50 28.77 -47.25
N TYR A 703 11.34 28.46 -46.67
CA TYR A 703 11.18 27.31 -45.76
C TYR A 703 9.83 26.62 -45.96
N ASP A 704 9.81 25.32 -45.65
CA ASP A 704 8.58 24.53 -45.65
C ASP A 704 7.91 24.61 -44.27
N ILE A 705 6.65 25.04 -44.24
CA ILE A 705 5.80 24.96 -43.05
C ILE A 705 5.14 23.59 -43.07
N LEU A 706 5.62 22.71 -42.20
CA LEU A 706 5.17 21.32 -42.11
C LEU A 706 3.75 21.23 -41.53
N VAL A 707 3.52 22.01 -40.47
CA VAL A 707 2.20 22.25 -39.88
C VAL A 707 2.19 23.60 -39.20
N SER A 708 1.15 24.39 -39.42
CA SER A 708 0.87 25.63 -38.71
C SER A 708 -0.47 25.52 -38.02
N MET A 709 -0.46 25.76 -36.71
CA MET A 709 -1.62 25.71 -35.82
C MET A 709 -1.95 27.12 -35.38
N VAL A 710 -3.16 27.58 -35.70
CA VAL A 710 -3.63 28.92 -35.35
C VAL A 710 -4.81 28.81 -34.39
N ILE A 711 -4.60 29.24 -33.14
CA ILE A 711 -5.62 29.28 -32.10
C ILE A 711 -6.40 30.59 -32.24
N GLN A 712 -7.68 30.50 -32.57
CA GLN A 712 -8.59 31.64 -32.73
C GLN A 712 -9.46 31.79 -31.49
N ASN A 713 -9.28 32.88 -30.74
CA ASN A 713 -9.87 33.03 -29.42
C ASN A 713 -11.37 33.34 -29.44
N LYS A 714 -11.83 34.19 -30.37
CA LYS A 714 -13.24 34.56 -30.47
C LYS A 714 -14.07 33.37 -30.97
N ARG A 715 -13.60 32.69 -32.01
CA ARG A 715 -14.30 31.53 -32.58
C ARG A 715 -14.13 30.25 -31.78
N ARG A 716 -13.20 30.21 -30.82
CA ARG A 716 -12.82 29.02 -30.08
C ARG A 716 -12.55 27.82 -31.01
N VAL A 717 -11.68 28.05 -32.00
CA VAL A 717 -11.24 27.01 -32.94
C VAL A 717 -9.73 27.01 -33.07
N VAL A 718 -9.18 25.85 -33.41
CA VAL A 718 -7.79 25.71 -33.84
C VAL A 718 -7.80 25.35 -35.32
N GLU A 719 -7.05 26.11 -36.10
CA GLU A 719 -6.95 25.96 -37.55
C GLU A 719 -5.57 25.39 -37.91
N CYS A 720 -5.53 24.27 -38.63
CA CYS A 720 -4.31 23.62 -39.10
C CYS A 720 -4.15 23.74 -40.61
N ASN A 721 -2.95 24.07 -41.06
CA ASN A 721 -2.57 24.21 -42.46
C ASN A 721 -1.09 23.90 -42.66
N HIS A 722 -0.67 23.69 -43.91
CA HIS A 722 0.73 23.52 -44.29
C HIS A 722 1.05 24.37 -45.53
N LYS A 723 2.34 24.61 -45.78
CA LYS A 723 2.83 25.43 -46.90
C LYS A 723 4.20 24.93 -47.35
N LEU A 724 4.36 24.67 -48.65
CA LEU A 724 5.67 24.47 -49.26
C LEU A 724 6.32 25.81 -49.61
N ALA A 725 7.65 25.87 -49.57
CA ALA A 725 8.42 27.02 -50.03
C ALA A 725 7.99 27.46 -51.46
N GLY A 726 7.80 28.76 -51.68
CA GLY A 726 7.31 29.32 -52.94
C GLY A 726 5.86 28.98 -53.34
N LYS A 727 5.08 28.34 -52.46
CA LYS A 727 3.66 28.02 -52.67
C LYS A 727 2.77 28.72 -51.64
N GLY A 728 1.47 28.84 -51.94
CA GLY A 728 0.47 29.30 -50.98
C GLY A 728 0.19 28.27 -49.88
N TYR A 729 -0.50 28.68 -48.82
CA TYR A 729 -1.05 27.74 -47.84
C TYR A 729 -2.09 26.83 -48.49
N ASN A 730 -2.05 25.55 -48.13
CA ASN A 730 -3.02 24.55 -48.58
C ASN A 730 -4.26 24.52 -47.65
N THR A 731 -5.16 23.57 -47.88
CA THR A 731 -6.47 23.42 -47.21
C THR A 731 -6.39 23.55 -45.69
N ILE A 732 -7.28 24.38 -45.14
CA ILE A 732 -7.40 24.63 -43.70
C ILE A 732 -8.32 23.56 -43.08
N THR A 733 -7.80 22.80 -42.13
CA THR A 733 -8.60 21.93 -41.25
C THR A 733 -8.92 22.69 -39.97
N LYS A 734 -10.16 22.59 -39.47
CA LYS A 734 -10.57 23.26 -38.23
C LYS A 734 -11.08 22.24 -37.23
N PHE A 735 -10.74 22.43 -35.97
CA PHE A 735 -11.27 21.64 -34.87
C PHE A 735 -11.52 22.51 -33.64
N THR A 736 -12.44 22.07 -32.79
CA THR A 736 -12.87 22.76 -31.58
C THR A 736 -12.53 21.90 -30.37
N PRO A 737 -11.54 22.29 -29.54
CA PRO A 737 -11.31 21.68 -28.23
C PRO A 737 -12.58 21.73 -27.37
N SER A 738 -12.90 20.60 -26.74
CA SER A 738 -13.98 20.48 -25.76
C SER A 738 -13.48 19.63 -24.58
N PRO A 739 -13.25 20.22 -23.39
CA PRO A 739 -13.41 21.64 -23.07
C PRO A 739 -12.42 22.55 -23.84
N TRP A 740 -12.68 23.86 -23.85
CA TRP A 740 -11.71 24.84 -24.35
C TRP A 740 -10.44 24.81 -23.47
N PHE A 741 -9.33 25.40 -23.94
CA PHE A 741 -8.05 25.42 -23.22
C PHE A 741 -8.16 25.96 -21.78
N GLY A 742 -7.30 25.46 -20.88
CA GLY A 742 -7.14 25.99 -19.53
C GLY A 742 -6.27 27.25 -19.42
N ASP A 743 -6.12 27.78 -18.20
CA ASP A 743 -5.35 29.01 -17.91
C ASP A 743 -3.85 28.87 -18.19
N ARG A 744 -3.32 27.64 -18.21
CA ARG A 744 -1.90 27.31 -18.48
C ARG A 744 -1.81 26.18 -19.50
N PRO A 745 -2.02 26.48 -20.79
CA PRO A 745 -2.23 25.44 -21.78
C PRO A 745 -0.92 24.75 -22.16
N THR A 746 -1.05 23.47 -22.48
CA THR A 746 -0.01 22.66 -23.11
C THR A 746 -0.48 22.22 -24.49
N LEU A 747 0.31 22.48 -25.52
CA LEU A 747 0.04 22.04 -26.90
C LEU A 747 1.15 21.07 -27.34
N ARG A 748 0.81 19.83 -27.62
CA ARG A 748 1.76 18.80 -28.07
C ARG A 748 1.48 18.39 -29.51
N VAL A 749 2.53 18.23 -30.30
CA VAL A 749 2.48 17.70 -31.66
C VAL A 749 3.38 16.48 -31.76
N ASP A 750 2.79 15.33 -32.04
CA ASP A 750 3.54 14.11 -32.36
C ASP A 750 3.74 14.00 -33.86
N ILE A 751 4.96 13.67 -34.26
CA ILE A 751 5.34 13.46 -35.66
C ILE A 751 5.30 11.96 -35.96
N LYS A 752 4.17 11.48 -36.49
CA LYS A 752 4.05 10.11 -36.98
C LYS A 752 4.47 10.03 -38.45
N GLU A 753 4.50 8.82 -38.99
CA GLU A 753 4.95 8.57 -40.36
C GLU A 753 4.10 9.31 -41.40
N ASP A 754 2.78 9.19 -41.32
CA ASP A 754 1.81 9.76 -42.28
C ASP A 754 0.91 10.87 -41.71
N GLN A 755 1.05 11.20 -40.42
CA GLN A 755 0.22 12.21 -39.77
C GLN A 755 0.95 12.92 -38.63
N PHE A 756 0.50 14.13 -38.34
CA PHE A 756 0.72 14.82 -37.08
C PHE A 756 -0.45 14.52 -36.15
N GLU A 757 -0.18 14.19 -34.90
CA GLU A 757 -1.23 14.11 -33.87
C GLU A 757 -1.11 15.32 -32.95
N ILE A 758 -2.22 16.02 -32.76
CA ILE A 758 -2.28 17.28 -32.02
C ILE A 758 -3.00 17.02 -30.71
N TYR A 759 -2.35 17.38 -29.61
CA TYR A 759 -2.86 17.24 -28.26
C TYR A 759 -2.93 18.61 -27.60
N VAL A 760 -4.01 18.86 -26.86
CA VAL A 760 -4.20 20.05 -26.04
C VAL A 760 -4.46 19.60 -24.61
N ASP A 761 -3.69 20.12 -23.65
CA ASP A 761 -3.78 19.79 -22.23
C ASP A 761 -3.80 18.26 -21.99
N GLY A 762 -2.93 17.56 -22.73
CA GLY A 762 -2.80 16.09 -22.69
C GLY A 762 -3.85 15.31 -23.49
N GLN A 763 -4.91 15.96 -23.98
CA GLN A 763 -5.98 15.28 -24.73
C GLN A 763 -5.73 15.32 -26.23
N LYS A 764 -5.80 14.16 -26.89
CA LYS A 764 -5.72 14.09 -28.37
C LYS A 764 -6.92 14.81 -28.97
N LEU A 765 -6.65 15.88 -29.68
CA LEU A 765 -7.67 16.75 -30.24
C LEU A 765 -7.96 16.43 -31.71
N SER A 766 -6.92 16.17 -32.51
CA SER A 766 -7.06 15.85 -33.92
C SER A 766 -5.82 15.18 -34.49
N SER A 767 -5.98 14.52 -35.63
CA SER A 767 -4.89 14.02 -36.46
C SER A 767 -4.90 14.76 -37.80
N TYR A 768 -3.75 15.29 -38.21
CA TYR A 768 -3.58 16.06 -39.44
C TYR A 768 -2.60 15.35 -40.36
N LYS A 769 -2.99 15.06 -41.60
CA LYS A 769 -2.13 14.34 -42.55
C LYS A 769 -0.81 15.06 -42.80
N ARG A 770 0.30 14.32 -42.76
CA ARG A 770 1.66 14.85 -42.95
C ARG A 770 2.05 14.78 -44.43
N GLU A 771 1.65 15.80 -45.17
CA GLU A 771 1.97 15.90 -46.62
C GLU A 771 3.46 16.17 -46.88
N ILE A 772 4.15 16.83 -45.93
CA ILE A 772 5.59 17.16 -46.03
C ILE A 772 6.38 16.29 -45.04
N LYS A 773 7.10 15.29 -45.55
CA LYS A 773 7.84 14.29 -44.74
C LYS A 773 9.25 14.73 -44.32
N LYS A 774 9.47 16.02 -44.05
CA LYS A 774 10.76 16.56 -43.55
C LYS A 774 10.77 16.65 -42.02
N SER A 775 11.95 16.69 -41.40
CA SER A 775 12.12 16.91 -39.96
C SER A 775 11.82 18.36 -39.58
N VAL A 776 11.30 18.58 -38.37
CA VAL A 776 11.12 19.92 -37.81
C VAL A 776 12.45 20.41 -37.30
N THR A 777 12.86 21.60 -37.72
CA THR A 777 14.15 22.23 -37.35
C THR A 777 13.96 23.56 -36.64
N HIS A 778 12.84 24.24 -36.86
CA HIS A 778 12.55 25.55 -36.30
C HIS A 778 11.06 25.67 -35.94
N VAL A 779 10.75 26.59 -35.03
CA VAL A 779 9.39 26.96 -34.65
C VAL A 779 9.20 28.46 -34.82
N HIS A 780 8.17 28.86 -35.56
CA HIS A 780 7.74 30.25 -35.65
C HIS A 780 6.50 30.47 -34.78
N TYR A 781 6.64 31.32 -33.77
CA TYR A 781 5.55 31.70 -32.89
C TYR A 781 5.10 33.13 -33.21
N TYR A 782 3.84 33.35 -33.55
CA TYR A 782 3.35 34.63 -34.08
C TYR A 782 1.90 34.94 -33.68
N THR A 783 1.45 36.17 -33.92
CA THR A 783 0.05 36.57 -33.76
C THR A 783 -0.62 36.75 -35.11
N THR A 784 -1.91 36.42 -35.21
CA THR A 784 -2.68 36.51 -36.48
C THR A 784 -2.85 37.95 -36.97
N ARG A 785 -2.68 38.94 -36.08
CA ARG A 785 -2.65 40.37 -36.39
C ARG A 785 -1.43 41.01 -35.74
N LYS A 786 -0.67 41.77 -36.54
CA LYS A 786 0.50 42.51 -36.05
C LYS A 786 0.10 43.40 -34.87
N ARG A 787 0.91 43.36 -33.79
CA ARG A 787 0.77 44.19 -32.56
C ARG A 787 -0.47 43.91 -31.69
N VAL A 788 -1.13 42.76 -31.86
CA VAL A 788 -2.17 42.29 -30.92
C VAL A 788 -1.53 41.37 -29.89
N GLU A 789 -2.02 41.39 -28.64
CA GLU A 789 -1.59 40.44 -27.61
C GLU A 789 -1.88 39.00 -28.03
N PRO A 790 -0.90 38.07 -27.89
CA PRO A 790 -1.14 36.66 -28.14
C PRO A 790 -2.17 36.08 -27.15
N VAL A 791 -2.87 35.06 -27.59
CA VAL A 791 -3.80 34.28 -26.77
C VAL A 791 -3.04 33.50 -25.70
N MET A 792 -1.90 32.90 -26.06
CA MET A 792 -0.92 32.35 -25.12
C MET A 792 0.10 33.42 -24.69
N ALA A 793 0.88 33.20 -23.64
CA ALA A 793 1.92 34.13 -23.21
C ALA A 793 2.90 34.52 -24.35
N ARG A 794 3.51 35.71 -24.24
CA ARG A 794 4.49 36.22 -25.23
C ARG A 794 5.76 35.37 -25.31
N GLU A 795 6.08 34.66 -24.24
CA GLU A 795 7.13 33.66 -24.18
C GLU A 795 6.51 32.34 -23.75
N ILE A 796 6.79 31.29 -24.52
CA ILE A 796 6.39 29.91 -24.24
C ILE A 796 7.63 29.02 -24.25
N THR A 797 7.56 27.85 -23.64
CA THR A 797 8.65 26.87 -23.73
C THR A 797 8.30 25.85 -24.78
N GLY A 798 9.25 25.47 -25.64
CA GLY A 798 9.10 24.36 -26.59
C GLY A 798 10.13 23.28 -26.30
N ASN A 799 9.66 22.15 -25.78
CA ASN A 799 10.50 21.00 -25.47
C ASN A 799 10.38 19.96 -26.58
N THR A 800 11.50 19.35 -26.96
CA THR A 800 11.56 18.32 -28.01
C THR A 800 11.80 16.94 -27.41
N TYR A 801 11.20 15.93 -28.00
CA TYR A 801 11.26 14.54 -27.56
C TYR A 801 11.56 13.65 -28.77
N GLN A 802 12.42 12.65 -28.59
CA GLN A 802 12.60 11.57 -29.55
C GLN A 802 12.22 10.25 -28.89
N ASP A 803 11.42 9.44 -29.59
CA ASP A 803 11.14 8.06 -29.19
C ASP A 803 12.38 7.20 -29.43
N THR A 804 13.00 6.73 -28.36
CA THR A 804 14.21 5.88 -28.41
C THR A 804 13.90 4.45 -28.89
N ALA A 805 12.63 4.10 -29.09
CA ALA A 805 12.21 2.76 -29.51
C ALA A 805 12.50 2.40 -30.98
N THR A 806 13.03 3.32 -31.79
CA THR A 806 13.31 3.09 -33.23
C THR A 806 14.75 3.35 -33.69
N VAL A 807 15.70 3.51 -32.76
CA VAL A 807 17.14 3.57 -33.11
C VAL A 807 17.91 2.47 -32.38
N SER A 808 17.68 1.22 -32.80
CA SER A 808 18.69 0.15 -32.92
C SER A 808 18.13 -1.01 -33.71
#